data_AF-A0A8E5MET5-F1
#
_entry.id   AF-A0A8E5MET5-F1
#
_cell.length_a   1.000
_cell.length_b   1.000
_cell.length_c   1.000
_cell.angle_alpha   90.00
_cell.angle_beta   90.00
_cell.angle_gamma   90.00
#
_symmetry.space_group_name_H-M   'P 1'
#
loop_
_entity.id
_entity.type
_entity.pdbx_description
1 polymer ?
#
loop_
_entity_poly.entity_id
_entity_poly.type
_entity_poly.pdbx_seq_one_letter_code
_entity_poly.pdbx_strand_id
1 'polypeptide(L)'
;MDIFLEPSDPAPGLQQQTPYLCIETWDGGLYRTYAHRKGRTSLIPQLLRQVPHLPLIEQPYLENLYPTPKEELQPFLQTWLYFGTIAEMLALNEISPGVRLIDEQAAKAEIDALRCKLIRQDENGKSIISAKEVLEWSLLFRERLALASDKTQRMTYLSDCLQYACILIHSFADNVEHTVRYSIAALGELFSTGLHAVASLAQPRILLPITGFSWYRDYIKPGGEVESIMLDNGWCLNHSSCTVNICRAFQLDLDTYQPAHAKEGCTCALIEADPEQVSGILRESDSFPVIGIEPSPRGNLDELKISVHQHGPGVSYVALSHVWANGLGNPASNSLPRCQMARIAKLVADLPRDAGTAGPPRLWLDTLCCPVELQTKMISLERIADVYRKAYHVLVLDTSLTAYKHEGSHPAELLVRAFGCSPWMRRLWTLQEGALSRALQIQFEDRAENNMVLLTRLFEIAREDARYMRLWQDVTNEFNQLLGFSPKAGPENTLTWPRPEITTVQRTLHFRTVSVPADEPLCISTLLNLDTKYIAQGQDANHRMIRMWELLAREKGGIPARLVFYLDEPIDVPGWRWAPRSLLASAVDDPVLGLDERVMRFHVDPADPNTFPLGVPTLLGLKVNLPGYRIAPTPILPGMPLHPWPDVINPTEDQVLVREETTGRWFRIMDWYRSKKLPFWTRKQRLAYDARENNPLCRAIDTGNCAILLDNELARDHSAHICCLVQVESAAPDDVAGHRPLKVRRERSAIMAALTATENKLMDFVKGLAESVARDASTDEFLQVQRAHRPGSEEWDAAEEKVRDVMKEVMREAYAHEELQKAVKDTMGEDIDDYIWVMIPKAFSHGVGLREAEGRWWIVD
;
A
#
# COMPACT_ATOMS: atom_id res chain seq x y z
N MET A 1 -16.19 -13.05 16.94
CA MET A 1 -16.69 -12.07 17.93
C MET A 1 -17.91 -11.35 17.36
N ASP A 2 -18.92 -11.06 18.18
CA ASP A 2 -20.23 -10.53 17.79
C ASP A 2 -20.27 -9.05 17.36
N ILE A 3 -19.11 -8.39 17.23
CA ILE A 3 -18.98 -7.06 16.64
C ILE A 3 -18.59 -7.09 15.15
N PHE A 4 -18.18 -8.25 14.63
CA PHE A 4 -17.97 -8.40 13.20
C PHE A 4 -19.30 -8.41 12.46
N LEU A 5 -19.30 -7.87 11.25
CA LEU A 5 -20.40 -8.09 10.32
C LEU A 5 -20.25 -9.49 9.74
N GLU A 6 -21.25 -10.31 9.98
CA GLU A 6 -21.36 -11.64 9.38
C GLU A 6 -22.39 -11.57 8.24
N PRO A 7 -22.08 -12.16 7.07
CA PRO A 7 -23.10 -12.32 6.03
C PRO A 7 -24.19 -13.26 6.53
N SER A 8 -25.34 -13.28 5.84
CA SER A 8 -26.45 -14.17 6.16
C SER A 8 -26.12 -15.66 6.09
N ASP A 9 -25.05 -16.01 5.35
CA ASP A 9 -24.53 -17.36 5.19
C ASP A 9 -22.99 -17.33 5.36
N PRO A 10 -22.50 -17.27 6.61
CA PRO A 10 -21.07 -17.16 6.90
C PRO A 10 -20.34 -18.47 6.62
N ALA A 11 -19.09 -18.38 6.14
CA ALA A 11 -18.28 -19.57 5.91
C ALA A 11 -18.11 -20.38 7.21
N PRO A 12 -18.31 -21.71 7.15
CA PRO A 12 -17.99 -22.59 8.26
C PRO A 12 -16.56 -22.38 8.75
N GLY A 13 -16.39 -22.24 10.06
CA GLY A 13 -15.07 -22.11 10.70
C GLY A 13 -14.58 -20.68 10.95
N LEU A 14 -15.20 -19.65 10.36
CA LEU A 14 -14.83 -18.24 10.62
C LEU A 14 -15.47 -17.67 11.91
N GLN A 15 -16.56 -18.28 12.38
CA GLN A 15 -17.28 -17.85 13.57
C GLN A 15 -16.60 -18.37 14.85
N GLN A 16 -15.44 -17.81 15.18
CA GLN A 16 -14.73 -18.15 16.39
C GLN A 16 -15.13 -17.25 17.55
N GLN A 17 -15.33 -17.88 18.72
CA GLN A 17 -15.59 -17.18 19.98
C GLN A 17 -14.26 -16.85 20.67
N THR A 18 -14.21 -15.69 21.31
CA THR A 18 -13.02 -15.25 22.04
C THR A 18 -13.15 -15.63 23.51
N PRO A 19 -12.24 -16.42 24.08
CA PRO A 19 -12.30 -16.78 25.49
C PRO A 19 -12.08 -15.57 26.40
N TYR A 20 -12.77 -15.54 27.55
CA TYR A 20 -12.47 -14.61 28.63
C TYR A 20 -11.31 -15.15 29.47
N LEU A 21 -10.19 -14.44 29.47
CA LEU A 21 -8.92 -14.86 30.07
C LEU A 21 -8.46 -13.94 31.21
N CYS A 22 -9.05 -12.75 31.38
CA CYS A 22 -8.61 -11.78 32.38
C CYS A 22 -8.63 -12.33 33.81
N ILE A 23 -7.45 -12.29 34.46
CA ILE A 23 -7.23 -12.70 35.85
C ILE A 23 -7.49 -11.60 36.87
N GLU A 24 -7.59 -10.35 36.43
CA GLU A 24 -7.89 -9.19 37.25
C GLU A 24 -8.85 -8.24 36.54
N THR A 25 -9.47 -7.33 37.30
CA THR A 25 -10.30 -6.25 36.74
C THR A 25 -9.43 -5.07 36.32
N TRP A 26 -9.92 -4.30 35.34
CA TRP A 26 -9.28 -3.04 34.95
C TRP A 26 -9.30 -2.05 36.14
N ASP A 27 -8.18 -1.35 36.36
CA ASP A 27 -7.98 -0.52 37.56
C ASP A 27 -8.49 0.93 37.45
N GLY A 28 -8.92 1.36 36.25
CA GLY A 28 -9.43 2.72 36.02
C GLY A 28 -8.36 3.81 36.08
N GLY A 29 -7.06 3.47 36.07
CA GLY A 29 -5.97 4.45 36.02
C GLY A 29 -5.66 4.94 34.60
N LEU A 30 -4.63 5.78 34.46
CA LEU A 30 -4.20 6.30 33.15
C LEU A 30 -3.88 5.17 32.16
N TYR A 31 -4.51 5.18 30.98
CA TYR A 31 -4.42 4.07 30.02
C TYR A 31 -2.99 3.68 29.64
N ARG A 32 -2.17 4.65 29.22
CA ARG A 32 -0.79 4.40 28.72
C ARG A 32 0.22 4.02 29.80
N THR A 33 -0.15 4.09 31.09
CA THR A 33 0.77 3.77 32.21
C THR A 33 0.46 2.43 32.88
N TYR A 34 -0.48 1.63 32.35
CA TYR A 34 -0.90 0.38 32.96
C TYR A 34 0.25 -0.62 33.16
N ALA A 35 1.07 -0.86 32.14
CA ALA A 35 2.23 -1.75 32.26
C ALA A 35 3.20 -1.30 33.36
N HIS A 36 3.41 0.00 33.53
CA HIS A 36 4.24 0.54 34.60
C HIS A 36 3.63 0.25 35.98
N ARG A 37 2.32 0.51 36.16
CA ARG A 37 1.61 0.20 37.43
C ARG A 37 1.64 -1.28 37.79
N LYS A 38 1.72 -2.16 36.79
CA LYS A 38 1.81 -3.62 36.96
C LYS A 38 3.24 -4.15 37.01
N GLY A 39 4.26 -3.29 36.95
CA GLY A 39 5.67 -3.70 36.97
C GLY A 39 6.11 -4.48 35.71
N ARG A 40 5.41 -4.29 34.58
CA ARG A 40 5.60 -5.03 33.31
C ARG A 40 6.11 -4.14 32.17
N THR A 41 6.89 -3.12 32.49
CA THR A 41 7.34 -2.12 31.50
C THR A 41 8.31 -2.71 30.46
N SER A 42 8.99 -3.80 30.78
CA SER A 42 9.86 -4.54 29.85
C SER A 42 9.10 -5.09 28.63
N LEU A 43 7.79 -5.34 28.75
CA LEU A 43 6.92 -5.78 27.65
C LEU A 43 6.65 -4.69 26.61
N ILE A 44 6.96 -3.43 26.91
CA ILE A 44 6.61 -2.31 26.03
C ILE A 44 7.75 -2.05 25.04
N PRO A 45 7.50 -2.03 23.72
CA PRO A 45 8.48 -1.62 22.73
C PRO A 45 9.05 -0.23 23.04
N GLN A 46 10.35 -0.01 22.77
CA GLN A 46 11.02 1.25 23.13
C GLN A 46 10.31 2.49 22.58
N LEU A 47 9.79 2.42 21.35
CA LEU A 47 9.06 3.51 20.71
C LEU A 47 7.78 3.93 21.46
N LEU A 48 7.19 3.03 22.26
CA LEU A 48 5.98 3.28 23.04
C LEU A 48 6.26 3.68 24.50
N ARG A 49 7.52 3.74 24.93
CA ARG A 49 7.85 4.06 26.34
C ARG A 49 7.85 5.56 26.64
N GLN A 50 7.78 6.40 25.62
CA GLN A 50 7.64 7.84 25.80
C GLN A 50 6.19 8.19 26.13
N VAL A 51 5.86 8.12 27.42
CA VAL A 51 4.55 8.48 27.95
C VAL A 51 4.68 9.75 28.79
N PRO A 52 3.85 10.78 28.56
CA PRO A 52 3.84 11.97 29.41
C PRO A 52 3.71 11.58 30.88
N HIS A 53 4.49 12.23 31.76
CA HIS A 53 4.51 12.03 33.22
C HIS A 53 5.20 10.74 33.72
N LEU A 54 5.78 9.90 32.86
CA LEU A 54 6.71 8.85 33.28
C LEU A 54 8.17 9.27 33.04
N PRO A 55 9.11 8.89 33.91
CA PRO A 55 10.53 9.01 33.61
C PRO A 55 10.90 8.14 32.41
N LEU A 56 12.01 8.46 31.74
CA LEU A 56 12.58 7.60 30.70
C LEU A 56 12.83 6.20 31.26
N ILE A 57 12.23 5.20 30.62
CA ILE A 57 12.34 3.80 31.03
C ILE A 57 13.51 3.16 30.25
N GLU A 58 14.61 2.89 30.95
CA GLU A 58 15.86 2.33 30.40
C GLU A 58 15.91 0.77 30.40
N GLN A 59 14.82 0.07 30.67
CA GLN A 59 14.81 -1.40 30.67
C GLN A 59 14.98 -1.98 29.25
N PRO A 60 15.67 -3.10 29.02
CA PRO A 60 15.75 -3.69 27.68
C PRO A 60 14.38 -4.20 27.18
N TYR A 61 14.16 -4.21 25.86
CA TYR A 61 12.97 -4.84 25.24
C TYR A 61 13.33 -6.27 24.81
N LEU A 62 12.93 -7.26 25.61
CA LEU A 62 13.41 -8.64 25.48
C LEU A 62 12.41 -9.60 24.84
N GLU A 63 11.18 -9.17 24.53
CA GLU A 63 10.11 -10.07 24.05
C GLU A 63 10.48 -10.82 22.75
N ASN A 64 11.32 -10.23 21.90
CA ASN A 64 11.79 -10.88 20.68
C ASN A 64 12.78 -12.04 20.95
N LEU A 65 13.48 -12.00 22.07
CA LEU A 65 14.49 -12.99 22.46
C LEU A 65 13.92 -14.01 23.45
N TYR A 66 13.18 -13.53 24.44
CA TYR A 66 12.54 -14.32 25.49
C TYR A 66 11.05 -13.97 25.53
N PRO A 67 10.24 -14.60 24.66
CA PRO A 67 8.81 -14.30 24.58
C PRO A 67 8.11 -14.70 25.89
N THR A 68 7.23 -13.82 26.36
CA THR A 68 6.41 -14.06 27.55
C THR A 68 5.44 -15.22 27.28
N PRO A 69 5.23 -16.16 28.21
CA PRO A 69 4.26 -17.25 28.03
C PRO A 69 2.86 -16.72 27.71
N LYS A 70 2.15 -17.38 26.78
CA LYS A 70 0.82 -16.94 26.30
C LYS A 70 -0.20 -16.87 27.43
N GLU A 71 -0.13 -17.82 28.36
CA GLU A 71 -1.00 -17.93 29.54
C GLU A 71 -0.87 -16.72 30.46
N GLU A 72 0.28 -16.04 30.44
CA GLU A 72 0.54 -14.82 31.19
C GLU A 72 0.26 -13.55 30.36
N LEU A 73 0.62 -13.57 29.08
CA LEU A 73 0.53 -12.40 28.18
C LEU A 73 -0.91 -12.07 27.80
N GLN A 74 -1.71 -13.08 27.40
CA GLN A 74 -3.06 -12.86 26.87
C GLN A 74 -4.02 -12.25 27.90
N PRO A 75 -4.09 -12.73 29.17
CA PRO A 75 -4.90 -12.10 30.20
C PRO A 75 -4.53 -10.62 30.41
N PHE A 76 -3.23 -10.33 30.44
CA PHE A 76 -2.71 -8.97 30.64
C PHE A 76 -3.11 -8.03 29.50
N LEU A 77 -2.91 -8.46 28.25
CA LEU A 77 -3.32 -7.69 27.07
C LEU A 77 -4.83 -7.54 26.99
N GLN A 78 -5.60 -8.56 27.35
CA GLN A 78 -7.06 -8.50 27.33
C GLN A 78 -7.60 -7.53 28.39
N THR A 79 -7.06 -7.54 29.61
CA THR A 79 -7.45 -6.57 30.65
C THR A 79 -7.17 -5.13 30.20
N TRP A 80 -6.03 -4.91 29.55
CA TRP A 80 -5.61 -3.57 29.13
C TRP A 80 -6.26 -3.10 27.84
N LEU A 81 -6.02 -3.82 26.74
CA LEU A 81 -6.34 -3.38 25.39
C LEU A 81 -7.79 -3.66 25.00
N TYR A 82 -8.47 -4.54 25.72
CA TYR A 82 -9.91 -4.74 25.56
C TYR A 82 -10.69 -3.91 26.60
N PHE A 83 -10.64 -4.31 27.87
CA PHE A 83 -11.43 -3.65 28.92
C PHE A 83 -10.96 -2.23 29.23
N GLY A 84 -9.65 -2.00 29.32
CA GLY A 84 -9.10 -0.67 29.55
C GLY A 84 -9.41 0.32 28.42
N THR A 85 -9.45 -0.16 27.17
CA THR A 85 -9.84 0.67 26.01
C THR A 85 -11.32 1.06 26.09
N ILE A 86 -12.21 0.12 26.41
CA ILE A 86 -13.64 0.42 26.61
C ILE A 86 -13.82 1.44 27.74
N ALA A 87 -13.13 1.23 28.88
CA ALA A 87 -13.19 2.14 30.01
C ALA A 87 -12.65 3.54 29.66
N GLU A 88 -11.59 3.62 28.86
CA GLU A 88 -11.05 4.88 28.35
C GLU A 88 -12.07 5.60 27.46
N MET A 89 -12.69 4.90 26.51
CA MET A 89 -13.71 5.46 25.62
C MET A 89 -14.95 5.94 26.39
N LEU A 90 -15.30 5.28 27.50
CA LEU A 90 -16.39 5.68 28.39
C LEU A 90 -16.00 6.77 29.41
N ALA A 91 -14.78 7.30 29.34
CA ALA A 91 -14.25 8.30 30.28
C ALA A 91 -14.23 7.83 31.75
N LEU A 92 -14.15 6.51 31.99
CA LEU A 92 -14.08 5.90 33.31
C LEU A 92 -12.66 5.94 33.91
N ASN A 93 -11.66 6.18 33.07
CA ASN A 93 -10.27 6.27 33.47
C ASN A 93 -9.89 7.67 33.98
N GLU A 94 -8.77 7.75 34.68
CA GLU A 94 -8.06 9.03 34.83
C GLU A 94 -7.64 9.57 33.46
N ILE A 95 -7.76 10.88 33.27
CA ILE A 95 -7.32 11.59 32.06
C ILE A 95 -5.96 12.28 32.25
N SER A 96 -5.63 12.59 33.50
CA SER A 96 -4.31 13.02 33.97
C SER A 96 -4.17 12.57 35.43
N PRO A 97 -2.97 12.58 36.03
CA PRO A 97 -2.76 12.06 37.38
C PRO A 97 -3.75 12.67 38.39
N GLY A 98 -4.65 11.84 38.93
CA GLY A 98 -5.67 12.25 39.91
C GLY A 98 -6.86 13.04 39.36
N VAL A 99 -7.00 13.20 38.04
CA VAL A 99 -8.12 13.91 37.41
C VAL A 99 -9.00 12.93 36.66
N ARG A 100 -10.31 12.98 36.94
CA ARG A 100 -11.34 12.16 36.29
C ARG A 100 -12.48 13.03 35.76
N LEU A 101 -13.10 12.58 34.67
CA LEU A 101 -14.34 13.18 34.15
C LEU A 101 -15.60 12.63 34.85
N ILE A 102 -15.49 11.42 35.40
CA ILE A 102 -16.53 10.75 36.17
C ILE A 102 -16.00 10.54 37.58
N ASP A 103 -16.85 10.75 38.59
CA ASP A 103 -16.52 10.50 39.98
C ASP A 103 -15.91 9.11 40.19
N GLU A 104 -14.90 9.00 41.06
CA GLU A 104 -14.12 7.78 41.25
C GLU A 104 -14.98 6.58 41.66
N GLN A 105 -15.94 6.80 42.56
CA GLN A 105 -16.81 5.72 43.05
C GLN A 105 -17.77 5.26 41.96
N ALA A 106 -18.34 6.20 41.20
CA ALA A 106 -19.18 5.89 40.04
C ALA A 106 -18.39 5.16 38.94
N ALA A 107 -17.19 5.64 38.62
CA ALA A 107 -16.33 5.05 37.61
C ALA A 107 -15.95 3.61 37.97
N LYS A 108 -15.58 3.36 39.24
CA LYS A 108 -15.28 2.01 39.73
C LYS A 108 -16.48 1.06 39.63
N ALA A 109 -17.66 1.52 40.05
CA ALA A 109 -18.89 0.73 39.95
C ALA A 109 -19.24 0.38 38.49
N GLU A 110 -19.07 1.32 37.57
CA GLU A 110 -19.29 1.09 36.14
C GLU A 110 -18.25 0.14 35.53
N ILE A 111 -16.97 0.26 35.89
CA ILE A 111 -15.91 -0.67 35.45
C ILE A 111 -16.21 -2.10 35.94
N ASP A 112 -16.61 -2.27 37.19
CA ASP A 112 -16.99 -3.58 37.74
C ASP A 112 -18.20 -4.16 36.98
N ALA A 113 -19.16 -3.32 36.59
CA ALA A 113 -20.32 -3.72 35.81
C ALA A 113 -20.00 -4.12 34.35
N LEU A 114 -18.89 -3.64 33.76
CA LEU A 114 -18.50 -4.00 32.39
C LEU A 114 -18.32 -5.52 32.23
N ARG A 115 -17.84 -6.23 33.26
CA ARG A 115 -17.66 -7.69 33.20
C ARG A 115 -18.99 -8.40 32.97
N CYS A 116 -20.04 -8.02 33.68
CA CYS A 116 -21.36 -8.62 33.53
C CYS A 116 -21.98 -8.38 32.14
N LYS A 117 -21.66 -7.24 31.53
CA LYS A 117 -22.17 -6.80 30.23
C LYS A 117 -21.43 -7.43 29.05
N LEU A 118 -20.14 -7.68 29.21
CA LEU A 118 -19.24 -8.09 28.13
C LEU A 118 -18.84 -9.56 28.18
N ILE A 119 -19.28 -10.32 29.19
CA ILE A 119 -18.98 -11.74 29.33
C ILE A 119 -20.27 -12.55 29.17
N ARG A 120 -20.21 -13.60 28.37
CA ARG A 120 -21.31 -14.58 28.18
C ARG A 120 -20.79 -16.00 28.36
N GLN A 121 -21.69 -16.96 28.48
CA GLN A 121 -21.37 -18.38 28.45
C GLN A 121 -21.62 -18.92 27.05
N ASP A 122 -20.68 -19.70 26.52
CA ASP A 122 -20.88 -20.47 25.29
C ASP A 122 -21.78 -21.70 25.51
N GLU A 123 -22.02 -22.47 24.45
CA GLU A 123 -22.83 -23.70 24.49
C GLU A 123 -22.23 -24.77 25.42
N ASN A 124 -20.94 -24.70 25.72
CA ASN A 124 -20.21 -25.61 26.60
C ASN A 124 -20.03 -25.06 28.02
N GLY A 125 -20.60 -23.89 28.36
CA GLY A 125 -20.46 -23.26 29.67
C GLY A 125 -19.09 -22.63 29.93
N LYS A 126 -18.34 -22.28 28.88
CA LYS A 126 -17.10 -21.48 28.98
C LYS A 126 -17.41 -19.99 28.87
N SER A 127 -16.74 -19.20 29.69
CA SER A 127 -16.81 -17.73 29.64
C SER A 127 -16.13 -17.19 28.38
N ILE A 128 -16.88 -16.47 27.57
CA ILE A 128 -16.43 -15.81 26.34
C ILE A 128 -16.68 -14.31 26.42
N ILE A 129 -15.91 -13.54 25.65
CA ILE A 129 -16.13 -12.10 25.49
C ILE A 129 -17.13 -11.84 24.37
N SER A 130 -18.03 -10.88 24.62
CA SER A 130 -18.96 -10.32 23.64
C SER A 130 -18.94 -8.80 23.75
N ALA A 131 -18.96 -8.11 22.62
CA ALA A 131 -19.11 -6.65 22.56
C ALA A 131 -20.41 -6.20 21.89
N LYS A 132 -21.41 -7.08 21.75
CA LYS A 132 -22.75 -6.69 21.26
C LYS A 132 -23.37 -5.51 22.03
N GLU A 133 -23.16 -5.40 23.34
CA GLU A 133 -23.66 -4.22 24.08
C GLU A 133 -22.96 -2.92 23.69
N VAL A 134 -21.68 -2.98 23.30
CA VAL A 134 -20.90 -1.80 22.90
C VAL A 134 -21.52 -1.12 21.68
N LEU A 135 -22.15 -1.90 20.79
CA LEU A 135 -22.83 -1.39 19.60
C LEU A 135 -23.99 -0.44 19.94
N GLU A 136 -24.61 -0.60 21.11
CA GLU A 136 -25.72 0.23 21.58
C GLU A 136 -25.22 1.49 22.33
N TRP A 137 -23.92 1.62 22.61
CA TRP A 137 -23.37 2.70 23.43
C TRP A 137 -22.96 3.94 22.64
N SER A 138 -23.32 4.04 21.35
CA SER A 138 -22.93 5.17 20.50
C SER A 138 -23.38 6.54 21.03
N LEU A 139 -24.54 6.61 21.69
CA LEU A 139 -25.02 7.82 22.38
C LEU A 139 -24.22 8.08 23.66
N LEU A 140 -24.01 7.03 24.47
CA LEU A 140 -23.23 7.11 25.70
C LEU A 140 -21.81 7.63 25.43
N PHE A 141 -21.12 7.12 24.41
CA PHE A 141 -19.80 7.63 24.02
C PHE A 141 -19.81 9.13 23.70
N ARG A 142 -20.86 9.63 23.02
CA ARG A 142 -21.01 11.06 22.71
C ARG A 142 -21.25 11.88 23.97
N GLU A 143 -22.06 11.39 24.90
CA GLU A 143 -22.30 12.03 26.20
C GLU A 143 -21.03 12.10 27.04
N ARG A 144 -20.26 10.99 27.10
CA ARG A 144 -18.98 10.93 27.81
C ARG A 144 -17.94 11.88 27.21
N LEU A 145 -17.87 11.96 25.88
CA LEU A 145 -17.00 12.92 25.20
C LEU A 145 -17.38 14.38 25.50
N ALA A 146 -18.67 14.66 25.70
CA ALA A 146 -19.15 16.02 26.01
C ALA A 146 -18.79 16.49 27.43
N LEU A 147 -18.39 15.60 28.35
CA LEU A 147 -17.92 15.96 29.68
C LEU A 147 -16.54 16.64 29.67
N ALA A 148 -15.74 16.45 28.61
CA ALA A 148 -14.45 17.07 28.49
C ALA A 148 -14.59 18.58 28.21
N SER A 149 -13.85 19.40 28.96
CA SER A 149 -13.78 20.85 28.75
C SER A 149 -13.17 21.22 27.39
N ASP A 150 -12.17 20.47 26.95
CA ASP A 150 -11.58 20.55 25.61
C ASP A 150 -11.79 19.24 24.84
N LYS A 151 -12.74 19.28 23.90
CA LYS A 151 -13.09 18.13 23.06
C LYS A 151 -11.96 17.76 22.10
N THR A 152 -11.27 18.73 21.53
CA THR A 152 -10.19 18.50 20.57
C THR A 152 -9.02 17.81 21.26
N GLN A 153 -8.63 18.28 22.44
CA GLN A 153 -7.60 17.64 23.25
C GLN A 153 -8.00 16.22 23.66
N ARG A 154 -9.25 16.03 24.10
CA ARG A 154 -9.75 14.70 24.49
C ARG A 154 -9.73 13.72 23.33
N MET A 155 -10.23 14.11 22.16
CA MET A 155 -10.25 13.24 20.98
C MET A 155 -8.84 12.93 20.47
N THR A 156 -7.93 13.90 20.53
CA THR A 156 -6.51 13.68 20.18
C THR A 156 -5.89 12.63 21.10
N TYR A 157 -6.09 12.76 22.42
CA TYR A 157 -5.61 11.76 23.38
C TYR A 157 -6.22 10.37 23.16
N LEU A 158 -7.52 10.28 22.85
CA LEU A 158 -8.16 9.00 22.52
C LEU A 158 -7.55 8.37 21.27
N SER A 159 -7.24 9.17 20.25
CA SER A 159 -6.54 8.72 19.04
C SER A 159 -5.15 8.15 19.39
N ASP A 160 -4.39 8.84 20.25
CA ASP A 160 -3.09 8.37 20.72
C ASP A 160 -3.19 7.03 21.48
N CYS A 161 -4.21 6.86 22.32
CA CYS A 161 -4.44 5.61 23.06
C CYS A 161 -4.75 4.46 22.10
N LEU A 162 -5.57 4.68 21.08
CA LEU A 162 -5.87 3.67 20.06
C LEU A 162 -4.63 3.35 19.22
N GLN A 163 -3.81 4.34 18.88
CA GLN A 163 -2.57 4.12 18.12
C GLN A 163 -1.56 3.33 18.94
N TYR A 164 -1.42 3.68 20.23
CA TYR A 164 -0.61 2.95 21.19
C TYR A 164 -1.03 1.47 21.24
N ALA A 165 -2.33 1.20 21.37
CA ALA A 165 -2.88 -0.14 21.42
C ALA A 165 -2.65 -0.91 20.11
N CYS A 166 -2.81 -0.26 18.95
CA CYS A 166 -2.58 -0.84 17.63
C CYS A 166 -1.12 -1.27 17.45
N ILE A 167 -0.16 -0.40 17.80
CA ILE A 167 1.26 -0.75 17.69
C ILE A 167 1.63 -1.85 18.70
N LEU A 168 1.09 -1.77 19.91
CA LEU A 168 1.38 -2.74 20.96
C LEU A 168 0.88 -4.15 20.59
N ILE A 169 -0.37 -4.29 20.13
CA ILE A 169 -0.91 -5.62 19.78
C ILE A 169 -0.15 -6.25 18.60
N HIS A 170 0.33 -5.44 17.65
CA HIS A 170 1.18 -5.94 16.56
C HIS A 170 2.57 -6.36 17.01
N SER A 171 3.07 -5.84 18.12
CA SER A 171 4.37 -6.24 18.68
C SER A 171 4.35 -7.66 19.26
N PHE A 172 3.16 -8.21 19.53
CA PHE A 172 2.96 -9.59 20.01
C PHE A 172 2.25 -10.48 18.98
N ALA A 173 2.26 -10.09 17.71
CA ALA A 173 1.51 -10.71 16.62
C ALA A 173 1.64 -12.23 16.54
N ASP A 174 2.83 -12.76 16.80
CA ASP A 174 3.16 -14.19 16.69
C ASP A 174 2.99 -14.95 18.03
N ASN A 175 2.82 -14.22 19.14
CA ASN A 175 2.76 -14.78 20.49
C ASN A 175 1.37 -14.62 21.16
N VAL A 176 0.33 -14.32 20.38
CA VAL A 176 -1.06 -14.20 20.85
C VAL A 176 -1.98 -15.02 19.96
N GLU A 177 -2.94 -15.71 20.55
CA GLU A 177 -3.97 -16.45 19.82
C GLU A 177 -4.80 -15.54 18.89
N HIS A 178 -5.13 -16.08 17.72
CA HIS A 178 -5.86 -15.39 16.67
C HIS A 178 -7.15 -14.72 17.18
N THR A 179 -7.97 -15.46 17.95
CA THR A 179 -9.25 -14.98 18.49
C THR A 179 -9.11 -13.84 19.50
N VAL A 180 -8.03 -13.80 20.28
CA VAL A 180 -7.74 -12.76 21.28
C VAL A 180 -7.17 -11.52 20.60
N ARG A 181 -6.23 -11.70 19.66
CA ARG A 181 -5.66 -10.59 18.88
C ARG A 181 -6.75 -9.84 18.12
N TYR A 182 -7.58 -10.56 17.37
CA TYR A 182 -8.57 -9.92 16.52
C TYR A 182 -9.83 -9.48 17.26
N SER A 183 -10.08 -9.94 18.49
CA SER A 183 -11.08 -9.30 19.33
C SER A 183 -10.68 -7.89 19.77
N ILE A 184 -9.42 -7.71 20.15
CA ILE A 184 -8.86 -6.40 20.49
C ILE A 184 -8.82 -5.52 19.23
N ALA A 185 -8.35 -6.07 18.11
CA ALA A 185 -8.24 -5.33 16.86
C ALA A 185 -9.61 -4.86 16.33
N ALA A 186 -10.63 -5.71 16.37
CA ALA A 186 -11.98 -5.35 15.93
C ALA A 186 -12.60 -4.25 16.80
N LEU A 187 -12.40 -4.30 18.11
CA LEU A 187 -12.81 -3.25 19.02
C LEU A 187 -12.06 -1.93 18.73
N GLY A 188 -10.76 -2.01 18.49
CA GLY A 188 -9.93 -0.88 18.11
C GLY A 188 -10.36 -0.24 16.79
N GLU A 189 -10.71 -1.05 15.78
CA GLU A 189 -11.25 -0.61 14.48
C GLU A 189 -12.58 0.14 14.66
N LEU A 190 -13.51 -0.44 15.45
CA LEU A 190 -14.80 0.18 15.76
C LEU A 190 -14.61 1.57 16.42
N PHE A 191 -13.74 1.66 17.42
CA PHE A 191 -13.51 2.92 18.14
C PHE A 191 -12.75 3.95 17.31
N SER A 192 -11.72 3.55 16.58
CA SER A 192 -10.96 4.46 15.71
C SER A 192 -11.84 5.02 14.58
N THR A 193 -12.66 4.17 13.96
CA THR A 193 -13.67 4.56 12.96
C THR A 193 -14.69 5.53 13.54
N GLY A 194 -15.28 5.19 14.70
CA GLY A 194 -16.27 6.03 15.36
C GLY A 194 -15.71 7.40 15.75
N LEU A 195 -14.48 7.44 16.30
CA LEU A 195 -13.80 8.67 16.69
C LEU A 195 -13.56 9.59 15.49
N HIS A 196 -13.07 9.06 14.37
CA HIS A 196 -12.82 9.83 13.15
C HIS A 196 -14.11 10.30 12.48
N ALA A 197 -15.17 9.48 12.52
CA ALA A 197 -16.49 9.87 12.04
C ALA A 197 -17.05 11.05 12.86
N VAL A 198 -16.98 10.99 14.19
CA VAL A 198 -17.42 12.08 15.07
C VAL A 198 -16.59 13.35 14.82
N ALA A 199 -15.27 13.25 14.67
CA ALA A 199 -14.40 14.40 14.42
C ALA A 199 -14.74 15.09 13.08
N SER A 200 -14.98 14.28 12.04
CA SER A 200 -15.30 14.74 10.70
C SER A 200 -16.69 15.38 10.62
N LEU A 201 -17.66 14.89 11.39
CA LEU A 201 -19.03 15.42 11.45
C LEU A 201 -19.22 16.57 12.44
N ALA A 202 -18.21 16.87 13.28
CA ALA A 202 -18.27 17.98 14.23
C ALA A 202 -18.38 19.34 13.52
N GLN A 203 -19.04 20.30 14.19
CA GLN A 203 -19.23 21.67 13.70
C GLN A 203 -18.75 22.65 14.79
N PRO A 204 -17.60 23.32 14.62
CA PRO A 204 -16.66 23.21 13.49
C PRO A 204 -15.95 21.85 13.46
N ARG A 205 -15.44 21.47 12.28
CA ARG A 205 -14.71 20.20 12.09
C ARG A 205 -13.50 20.12 13.02
N ILE A 206 -13.34 18.99 13.70
CA ILE A 206 -12.16 18.72 14.53
C ILE A 206 -11.14 18.00 13.65
N LEU A 207 -9.93 18.56 13.55
CA LEU A 207 -8.82 17.94 12.85
C LEU A 207 -8.05 17.07 13.84
N LEU A 208 -8.09 15.75 13.63
CA LEU A 208 -7.24 14.82 14.35
C LEU A 208 -5.91 14.63 13.61
N PRO A 209 -4.81 14.28 14.31
CA PRO A 209 -3.58 13.88 13.66
C PRO A 209 -3.84 12.75 12.65
N ILE A 210 -3.14 12.78 11.50
CA ILE A 210 -3.23 11.72 10.52
C ILE A 210 -2.52 10.48 11.09
N THR A 211 -3.27 9.60 11.72
CA THR A 211 -2.76 8.34 12.29
C THR A 211 -3.27 7.15 11.48
N GLY A 212 -2.32 6.36 10.96
CA GLY A 212 -2.66 5.09 10.31
C GLY A 212 -2.95 4.02 11.35
N PHE A 213 -4.13 3.40 11.27
CA PHE A 213 -4.49 2.24 12.06
C PHE A 213 -4.47 1.00 11.18
N SER A 214 -3.65 0.01 11.53
CA SER A 214 -3.51 -1.24 10.78
C SER A 214 -4.12 -2.42 11.53
N TRP A 215 -5.26 -2.24 12.19
CA TRP A 215 -5.87 -3.28 13.05
C TRP A 215 -6.02 -4.62 12.35
N TYR A 216 -6.34 -4.62 11.05
CA TYR A 216 -6.49 -5.80 10.19
C TYR A 216 -5.17 -6.49 9.81
N ARG A 217 -4.00 -5.95 10.18
CA ARG A 217 -2.70 -6.48 9.76
C ARG A 217 -2.59 -7.97 10.07
N ASP A 218 -2.21 -8.74 9.05
CA ASP A 218 -2.07 -10.21 9.05
C ASP A 218 -3.38 -10.99 9.22
N TYR A 219 -4.56 -10.35 9.12
CA TYR A 219 -5.85 -11.03 9.25
C TYR A 219 -6.06 -12.04 8.12
N ILE A 220 -5.78 -11.59 6.88
CA ILE A 220 -5.60 -12.47 5.72
C ILE A 220 -4.13 -12.35 5.31
N LYS A 221 -3.41 -13.47 5.31
CA LYS A 221 -2.03 -13.56 4.86
C LYS A 221 -1.75 -14.90 4.18
N PRO A 222 -0.79 -14.97 3.25
CA PRO A 222 -0.36 -16.23 2.65
C PRO A 222 0.04 -17.28 3.70
N GLY A 223 -0.49 -18.49 3.58
CA GLY A 223 -0.33 -19.59 4.53
C GLY A 223 -1.03 -19.37 5.88
N GLY A 224 -1.88 -18.33 6.00
CA GLY A 224 -2.62 -18.02 7.22
C GLY A 224 -3.90 -18.86 7.39
N GLU A 225 -4.45 -18.84 8.60
CA GLU A 225 -5.65 -19.59 8.97
C GLU A 225 -6.87 -19.19 8.11
N VAL A 226 -7.12 -17.88 7.98
CA VAL A 226 -8.25 -17.38 7.18
C VAL A 226 -8.11 -17.76 5.70
N GLU A 227 -6.90 -17.68 5.13
CA GLU A 227 -6.66 -18.09 3.73
C GLU A 227 -6.93 -19.58 3.54
N SER A 228 -6.48 -20.44 4.46
CA SER A 228 -6.79 -21.88 4.42
C SER A 228 -8.30 -22.11 4.41
N ILE A 229 -9.04 -21.47 5.31
CA ILE A 229 -10.50 -21.58 5.37
C ILE A 229 -11.13 -21.13 4.05
N MET A 230 -10.67 -20.02 3.47
CA MET A 230 -11.18 -19.51 2.19
C MET A 230 -10.91 -20.50 1.04
N LEU A 231 -9.72 -21.12 1.00
CA LEU A 231 -9.36 -22.11 -0.01
C LEU A 231 -10.16 -23.41 0.15
N ASP A 232 -10.31 -23.89 1.39
CA ASP A 232 -11.05 -25.11 1.73
C ASP A 232 -12.54 -24.98 1.37
N ASN A 233 -13.09 -23.77 1.44
CA ASN A 233 -14.47 -23.47 1.06
C ASN A 233 -14.64 -23.05 -0.42
N GLY A 234 -13.58 -23.11 -1.23
CA GLY A 234 -13.66 -22.83 -2.67
C GLY A 234 -13.95 -21.38 -3.03
N TRP A 235 -13.58 -20.42 -2.16
CA TRP A 235 -13.81 -18.98 -2.39
C TRP A 235 -12.88 -18.37 -3.44
N CYS A 236 -11.92 -19.14 -3.92
CA CYS A 236 -10.90 -18.72 -4.88
C CYS A 236 -11.12 -19.44 -6.22
N LEU A 237 -11.00 -18.69 -7.33
CA LEU A 237 -11.01 -19.28 -8.67
C LEU A 237 -9.77 -20.16 -8.89
N ASN A 238 -9.65 -20.79 -10.06
CA ASN A 238 -8.41 -21.48 -10.40
C ASN A 238 -7.26 -20.46 -10.60
N HIS A 239 -6.33 -20.42 -9.64
CA HIS A 239 -5.14 -19.55 -9.66
C HIS A 239 -3.86 -20.29 -10.10
N SER A 240 -3.96 -21.44 -10.76
CA SER A 240 -2.79 -22.22 -11.21
C SER A 240 -1.84 -21.47 -12.14
N SER A 241 -2.34 -20.48 -12.90
CA SER A 241 -1.54 -19.58 -13.74
C SER A 241 -1.17 -18.26 -13.07
N CYS A 242 -1.61 -18.02 -11.84
CA CYS A 242 -1.32 -16.81 -11.08
C CYS A 242 -0.02 -16.97 -10.28
N THR A 243 0.55 -15.85 -9.86
CA THR A 243 1.60 -15.84 -8.82
C THR A 243 1.01 -15.24 -7.55
N VAL A 244 1.76 -15.32 -6.44
CA VAL A 244 1.37 -14.65 -5.19
C VAL A 244 1.16 -13.13 -5.35
N ASN A 245 1.78 -12.52 -6.37
CA ASN A 245 1.71 -11.08 -6.62
C ASN A 245 0.82 -10.70 -7.83
N ILE A 246 0.53 -11.65 -8.73
CA ILE A 246 -0.14 -11.36 -10.01
C ILE A 246 -1.31 -12.33 -10.21
N CYS A 247 -2.52 -11.78 -10.21
CA CYS A 247 -3.72 -12.47 -10.65
C CYS A 247 -3.86 -12.42 -12.17
N ARG A 248 -3.81 -13.58 -12.82
CA ARG A 248 -4.04 -13.77 -14.26
C ARG A 248 -5.42 -14.34 -14.60
N ALA A 249 -6.28 -14.57 -13.60
CA ALA A 249 -7.58 -15.21 -13.76
C ALA A 249 -8.53 -14.50 -14.75
N PHE A 250 -8.33 -13.20 -14.97
CA PHE A 250 -9.14 -12.37 -15.88
C PHE A 250 -8.36 -11.88 -17.11
N GLN A 251 -7.16 -12.41 -17.37
CA GLN A 251 -6.44 -12.12 -18.61
C GLN A 251 -7.05 -12.90 -19.77
N LEU A 252 -7.33 -12.19 -20.87
CA LEU A 252 -7.88 -12.78 -22.08
C LEU A 252 -6.76 -13.23 -23.01
N ASP A 253 -6.88 -14.45 -23.51
CA ASP A 253 -6.16 -14.90 -24.69
C ASP A 253 -7.00 -14.54 -25.93
N LEU A 254 -6.58 -13.49 -26.64
CA LEU A 254 -7.32 -12.97 -27.79
C LEU A 254 -7.33 -13.95 -28.97
N ASP A 255 -6.40 -14.90 -29.03
CA ASP A 255 -6.29 -15.87 -30.12
C ASP A 255 -7.32 -17.00 -29.99
N THR A 256 -7.73 -17.33 -28.76
CA THR A 256 -8.67 -18.42 -28.47
C THR A 256 -10.05 -17.94 -28.04
N TYR A 257 -10.23 -16.63 -27.83
CA TYR A 257 -11.47 -16.05 -27.33
C TYR A 257 -12.62 -16.08 -28.36
N GLN A 258 -13.81 -16.48 -27.91
CA GLN A 258 -15.06 -16.40 -28.68
C GLN A 258 -16.17 -15.70 -27.90
N PRO A 259 -17.07 -14.96 -28.58
CA PRO A 259 -18.25 -14.38 -27.94
C PRO A 259 -19.15 -15.47 -27.32
N ALA A 260 -19.62 -15.26 -26.10
CA ALA A 260 -20.50 -16.19 -25.42
C ALA A 260 -21.97 -15.89 -25.70
N HIS A 261 -22.78 -16.94 -25.80
CA HIS A 261 -24.24 -16.80 -25.82
C HIS A 261 -24.79 -16.42 -24.45
N ALA A 262 -25.96 -15.77 -24.43
CA ALA A 262 -26.62 -15.34 -23.19
C ALA A 262 -27.14 -16.50 -22.33
N LYS A 263 -27.33 -17.68 -22.93
CA LYS A 263 -27.75 -18.91 -22.27
C LYS A 263 -26.92 -20.08 -22.77
N GLU A 264 -26.62 -21.00 -21.87
CA GLU A 264 -25.98 -22.26 -22.22
C GLU A 264 -26.83 -23.05 -23.24
N GLY A 265 -26.18 -23.66 -24.23
CA GLY A 265 -26.83 -24.43 -25.29
C GLY A 265 -27.49 -23.61 -26.41
N CYS A 266 -27.42 -22.27 -26.39
CA CYS A 266 -27.91 -21.45 -27.50
C CYS A 266 -26.90 -21.42 -28.66
N THR A 267 -27.40 -21.47 -29.90
CA THR A 267 -26.59 -21.47 -31.14
C THR A 267 -27.06 -20.42 -32.16
N CYS A 268 -27.72 -19.34 -31.70
CA CYS A 268 -28.20 -18.28 -32.60
C CYS A 268 -27.08 -17.62 -33.42
N ALA A 269 -27.40 -17.13 -34.62
CA ALA A 269 -26.43 -16.40 -35.43
C ALA A 269 -25.89 -15.13 -34.74
N LEU A 270 -24.73 -14.68 -35.19
CA LEU A 270 -24.21 -13.35 -34.87
C LEU A 270 -25.05 -12.28 -35.59
N ILE A 271 -25.20 -11.13 -34.95
CA ILE A 271 -25.71 -9.91 -35.56
C ILE A 271 -24.60 -8.87 -35.57
N GLU A 272 -24.34 -8.32 -36.75
CA GLU A 272 -23.20 -7.44 -37.02
C GLU A 272 -23.67 -6.00 -37.24
N ALA A 273 -22.97 -5.06 -36.62
CA ALA A 273 -23.12 -3.64 -36.92
C ALA A 273 -22.40 -3.34 -38.23
N ASP A 274 -23.05 -2.63 -39.15
CA ASP A 274 -22.51 -2.33 -40.48
C ASP A 274 -21.10 -1.68 -40.38
N PRO A 275 -20.03 -2.41 -40.73
CA PRO A 275 -18.66 -1.93 -40.51
C PRO A 275 -18.31 -0.69 -41.32
N GLU A 276 -18.92 -0.54 -42.51
CA GLU A 276 -18.71 0.61 -43.39
C GLU A 276 -19.37 1.86 -42.80
N GLN A 277 -20.58 1.74 -42.24
CA GLN A 277 -21.23 2.86 -41.55
C GLN A 277 -20.50 3.27 -40.28
N VAL A 278 -20.07 2.31 -39.46
CA VAL A 278 -19.25 2.57 -38.27
C VAL A 278 -17.97 3.29 -38.65
N SER A 279 -17.28 2.81 -39.69
CA SER A 279 -16.01 3.40 -40.13
C SER A 279 -16.19 4.77 -40.78
N GLY A 280 -17.25 4.95 -41.58
CA GLY A 280 -17.61 6.23 -42.19
C GLY A 280 -17.86 7.30 -41.13
N ILE A 281 -18.67 7.01 -40.10
CA ILE A 281 -18.94 7.96 -38.99
C ILE A 281 -17.62 8.37 -38.30
N LEU A 282 -16.73 7.41 -38.07
CA LEU A 282 -15.45 7.68 -37.41
C LEU A 282 -14.50 8.51 -38.28
N ARG A 283 -14.41 8.23 -39.58
CA ARG A 283 -13.47 8.92 -40.49
C ARG A 283 -13.99 10.28 -40.96
N GLU A 284 -15.30 10.45 -41.13
CA GLU A 284 -15.90 11.61 -41.80
C GLU A 284 -16.43 12.68 -40.83
N SER A 285 -16.51 12.37 -39.55
CA SER A 285 -17.00 13.30 -38.51
C SER A 285 -16.10 13.27 -37.28
N ASP A 286 -16.26 14.22 -36.35
CA ASP A 286 -15.69 14.18 -35.00
C ASP A 286 -16.60 13.48 -33.97
N SER A 287 -17.63 12.76 -34.43
CA SER A 287 -18.62 12.06 -33.58
C SER A 287 -18.34 10.56 -33.46
N PHE A 288 -19.23 9.78 -32.86
CA PHE A 288 -19.10 8.33 -32.71
C PHE A 288 -20.41 7.60 -33.04
N PRO A 289 -20.35 6.32 -33.43
CA PRO A 289 -21.54 5.54 -33.75
C PRO A 289 -22.27 5.08 -32.49
N VAL A 290 -23.60 5.08 -32.53
CA VAL A 290 -24.50 4.47 -31.53
C VAL A 290 -25.46 3.52 -32.22
N ILE A 291 -25.84 2.45 -31.53
CA ILE A 291 -26.67 1.38 -32.07
C ILE A 291 -28.11 1.58 -31.65
N GLY A 292 -29.02 1.72 -32.62
CA GLY A 292 -30.46 1.64 -32.42
C GLY A 292 -30.90 0.18 -32.46
N ILE A 293 -31.72 -0.23 -31.49
CA ILE A 293 -32.24 -1.61 -31.43
C ILE A 293 -33.74 -1.62 -31.70
N GLU A 294 -34.15 -2.43 -32.67
CA GLU A 294 -35.54 -2.78 -32.90
C GLU A 294 -35.80 -4.17 -32.29
N PRO A 295 -36.42 -4.24 -31.10
CA PRO A 295 -36.66 -5.52 -30.44
C PRO A 295 -37.63 -6.38 -31.24
N SER A 296 -37.46 -7.70 -31.17
CA SER A 296 -38.41 -8.63 -31.80
C SER A 296 -39.79 -8.52 -31.13
N PRO A 297 -40.87 -8.28 -31.90
CA PRO A 297 -42.23 -8.18 -31.36
C PRO A 297 -42.72 -9.43 -30.62
N ARG A 298 -42.11 -10.61 -30.88
CA ARG A 298 -42.52 -11.91 -30.31
C ARG A 298 -41.37 -12.69 -29.65
N GLY A 299 -40.23 -12.05 -29.42
CA GLY A 299 -39.04 -12.73 -28.87
C GLY A 299 -38.34 -13.67 -29.86
N ASN A 300 -38.69 -13.62 -31.15
CA ASN A 300 -37.98 -14.31 -32.21
C ASN A 300 -36.64 -13.61 -32.49
N LEU A 301 -35.53 -14.27 -32.14
CA LEU A 301 -34.19 -13.68 -32.26
C LEU A 301 -33.81 -13.29 -33.70
N ASP A 302 -34.39 -13.94 -34.71
CA ASP A 302 -34.09 -13.65 -36.12
C ASP A 302 -34.73 -12.34 -36.61
N GLU A 303 -35.78 -11.88 -35.93
CA GLU A 303 -36.46 -10.61 -36.23
C GLU A 303 -35.80 -9.41 -35.55
N LEU A 304 -34.85 -9.64 -34.63
CA LEU A 304 -34.08 -8.57 -33.99
C LEU A 304 -33.25 -7.83 -35.05
N LYS A 305 -33.37 -6.50 -35.10
CA LYS A 305 -32.57 -5.65 -36.00
C LYS A 305 -31.79 -4.62 -35.21
N ILE A 306 -30.60 -4.31 -35.71
CA ILE A 306 -29.77 -3.20 -35.24
C ILE A 306 -29.51 -2.24 -36.39
N SER A 307 -29.35 -0.97 -36.06
CA SER A 307 -29.03 0.10 -37.00
C SER A 307 -27.93 0.99 -36.42
N VAL A 308 -27.00 1.45 -37.25
CA VAL A 308 -25.90 2.32 -36.85
C VAL A 308 -26.31 3.76 -37.08
N HIS A 309 -26.13 4.62 -36.08
CA HIS A 309 -26.46 6.05 -36.16
C HIS A 309 -25.28 6.87 -35.66
N GLN A 310 -25.05 8.04 -36.25
CA GLN A 310 -24.12 9.02 -35.71
C GLN A 310 -24.70 9.67 -34.45
N HIS A 311 -23.93 9.76 -33.38
CA HIS A 311 -24.32 10.55 -32.21
C HIS A 311 -24.36 12.05 -32.53
N GLY A 312 -25.33 12.77 -31.98
CA GLY A 312 -25.48 14.22 -32.13
C GLY A 312 -26.17 14.86 -30.93
N PRO A 313 -26.24 16.20 -30.86
CA PRO A 313 -26.91 16.90 -29.77
C PRO A 313 -28.36 16.43 -29.59
N GLY A 314 -28.74 16.09 -28.35
CA GLY A 314 -30.08 15.60 -28.00
C GLY A 314 -30.32 14.10 -28.24
N VAL A 315 -29.33 13.36 -28.74
CA VAL A 315 -29.43 11.89 -28.89
C VAL A 315 -29.04 11.21 -27.57
N SER A 316 -30.04 10.71 -26.84
CA SER A 316 -29.79 9.90 -25.63
C SER A 316 -29.47 8.44 -25.98
N TYR A 317 -28.53 7.87 -25.22
CA TYR A 317 -28.10 6.47 -25.33
C TYR A 317 -27.52 5.99 -23.99
N VAL A 318 -27.45 4.66 -23.84
CA VAL A 318 -26.78 3.99 -22.72
C VAL A 318 -25.45 3.41 -23.19
N ALA A 319 -24.35 3.75 -22.53
CA ALA A 319 -23.06 3.10 -22.80
C ALA A 319 -22.91 1.87 -21.91
N LEU A 320 -22.48 0.75 -22.49
CA LEU A 320 -22.17 -0.45 -21.71
C LEU A 320 -20.71 -0.38 -21.24
N SER A 321 -20.50 -0.63 -19.96
CA SER A 321 -19.19 -0.89 -19.37
C SER A 321 -19.13 -2.35 -18.96
N HIS A 322 -18.32 -3.14 -19.65
CA HIS A 322 -18.44 -4.59 -19.59
C HIS A 322 -17.09 -5.30 -19.59
N VAL A 323 -17.05 -6.51 -19.02
CA VAL A 323 -15.83 -7.31 -18.98
C VAL A 323 -15.83 -8.28 -20.16
N TRP A 324 -14.92 -8.08 -21.13
CA TRP A 324 -14.78 -9.01 -22.27
C TRP A 324 -14.62 -10.47 -21.85
N ALA A 325 -13.93 -10.77 -20.74
CA ALA A 325 -13.79 -12.13 -20.21
C ALA A 325 -15.13 -12.80 -19.85
N ASN A 326 -16.23 -12.04 -19.79
CA ASN A 326 -17.59 -12.55 -19.61
C ASN A 326 -18.32 -12.82 -20.94
N GLY A 327 -17.62 -12.79 -22.07
CA GLY A 327 -18.14 -13.25 -23.36
C GLY A 327 -18.87 -12.20 -24.22
N LEU A 328 -18.72 -10.91 -23.91
CA LEU A 328 -19.35 -9.80 -24.65
C LEU A 328 -18.39 -9.04 -25.60
N GLY A 329 -17.14 -9.50 -25.73
CA GLY A 329 -16.18 -9.04 -26.73
C GLY A 329 -16.29 -9.80 -28.04
N ASN A 330 -15.62 -9.30 -29.09
CA ASN A 330 -15.39 -10.05 -30.33
C ASN A 330 -14.14 -9.48 -31.05
N PRO A 331 -13.01 -10.21 -31.09
CA PRO A 331 -11.79 -9.72 -31.74
C PRO A 331 -11.85 -9.80 -33.28
N ALA A 332 -12.77 -10.58 -33.85
CA ALA A 332 -12.79 -10.90 -35.27
C ALA A 332 -13.75 -10.02 -36.10
N SER A 333 -14.84 -9.54 -35.51
CA SER A 333 -15.82 -8.69 -36.22
C SER A 333 -16.66 -7.84 -35.26
N ASN A 334 -17.34 -6.82 -35.79
CA ASN A 334 -18.22 -5.93 -35.03
C ASN A 334 -19.60 -6.56 -34.77
N SER A 335 -19.61 -7.74 -34.15
CA SER A 335 -20.81 -8.56 -34.02
C SER A 335 -20.91 -9.30 -32.69
N LEU A 336 -22.13 -9.63 -32.29
CA LEU A 336 -22.44 -10.44 -31.10
C LEU A 336 -23.56 -11.45 -31.37
N PRO A 337 -23.67 -12.54 -30.58
CA PRO A 337 -24.82 -13.45 -30.68
C PRO A 337 -26.14 -12.71 -30.50
N ARG A 338 -27.14 -12.99 -31.35
CA ARG A 338 -28.49 -12.36 -31.28
C ARG A 338 -29.14 -12.45 -29.90
N CYS A 339 -28.92 -13.54 -29.18
CA CYS A 339 -29.42 -13.71 -27.82
C CYS A 339 -28.82 -12.71 -26.82
N GLN A 340 -27.54 -12.33 -26.98
CA GLN A 340 -26.90 -11.30 -26.16
C GLN A 340 -27.48 -9.93 -26.47
N MET A 341 -27.67 -9.62 -27.76
CA MET A 341 -28.29 -8.35 -28.14
C MET A 341 -29.73 -8.23 -27.63
N ALA A 342 -30.52 -9.30 -27.68
CA ALA A 342 -31.85 -9.33 -27.07
C ALA A 342 -31.81 -9.13 -25.55
N ARG A 343 -30.85 -9.75 -24.85
CA ARG A 343 -30.62 -9.55 -23.42
C ARG A 343 -30.31 -8.08 -23.11
N ILE A 344 -29.31 -7.52 -23.80
CA ILE A 344 -28.87 -6.14 -23.62
C ILE A 344 -30.01 -5.15 -23.91
N ALA A 345 -30.78 -5.38 -24.98
CA ALA A 345 -31.92 -4.55 -25.33
C ALA A 345 -32.95 -4.47 -24.20
N LYS A 346 -33.21 -5.60 -23.52
CA LYS A 346 -34.08 -5.63 -22.34
C LYS A 346 -33.48 -4.83 -21.19
N LEU A 347 -32.22 -5.08 -20.83
CA LEU A 347 -31.56 -4.36 -19.73
C LEU A 347 -31.56 -2.84 -19.93
N VAL A 348 -31.27 -2.38 -21.16
CA VAL A 348 -31.31 -0.96 -21.50
C VAL A 348 -32.74 -0.40 -21.47
N ALA A 349 -33.74 -1.18 -21.88
CA ALA A 349 -35.13 -0.75 -21.85
C ALA A 349 -35.69 -0.62 -20.42
N ASP A 350 -35.18 -1.41 -19.48
CA ASP A 350 -35.58 -1.42 -18.07
C ASP A 350 -34.97 -0.25 -17.27
N LEU A 351 -33.99 0.46 -17.82
CA LEU A 351 -33.38 1.64 -17.19
C LEU A 351 -34.30 2.88 -17.24
N PRO A 352 -34.18 3.81 -16.26
CA PRO A 352 -34.91 5.08 -16.29
C PRO A 352 -34.61 5.86 -17.58
N ARG A 353 -35.64 6.30 -18.29
CA ARG A 353 -35.50 7.07 -19.54
C ARG A 353 -35.50 8.57 -19.30
N ASP A 354 -34.84 9.31 -20.19
CA ASP A 354 -34.96 10.75 -20.25
C ASP A 354 -36.36 11.14 -20.76
N ALA A 355 -37.09 11.95 -19.99
CA ALA A 355 -38.46 12.38 -20.26
C ALA A 355 -38.61 13.11 -21.61
N GLY A 356 -37.52 13.61 -22.20
CA GLY A 356 -37.51 14.28 -23.51
C GLY A 356 -37.28 13.37 -24.73
N THR A 357 -37.04 12.06 -24.55
CA THR A 357 -36.57 11.18 -25.63
C THR A 357 -37.68 10.30 -26.21
N ALA A 358 -38.21 10.69 -27.37
CA ALA A 358 -39.13 9.86 -28.16
C ALA A 358 -38.33 8.96 -29.12
N GLY A 359 -38.26 7.65 -28.86
CA GLY A 359 -37.62 6.68 -29.75
C GLY A 359 -37.25 5.34 -29.10
N PRO A 360 -36.82 4.35 -29.91
CA PRO A 360 -36.27 3.09 -29.39
C PRO A 360 -34.97 3.35 -28.61
N PRO A 361 -34.66 2.52 -27.60
CA PRO A 361 -33.42 2.65 -26.83
C PRO A 361 -32.22 2.55 -27.76
N ARG A 362 -31.26 3.45 -27.57
CA ARG A 362 -29.96 3.41 -28.23
C ARG A 362 -28.90 3.00 -27.22
N LEU A 363 -27.90 2.29 -27.69
CA LEU A 363 -26.75 1.94 -26.88
C LEU A 363 -25.43 2.20 -27.58
N TRP A 364 -24.38 2.24 -26.77
CA TRP A 364 -23.01 2.13 -27.25
C TRP A 364 -22.37 0.91 -26.60
N LEU A 365 -21.71 0.10 -27.42
CA LEU A 365 -20.94 -1.06 -26.99
C LEU A 365 -19.70 -1.13 -27.87
N ASP A 366 -18.52 -1.14 -27.26
CA ASP A 366 -17.21 -1.17 -27.94
C ASP A 366 -17.12 -2.31 -28.95
N THR A 367 -17.63 -3.50 -28.64
CA THR A 367 -17.67 -4.64 -29.57
C THR A 367 -18.37 -4.31 -30.90
N LEU A 368 -19.39 -3.46 -30.89
CA LEU A 368 -20.14 -3.07 -32.09
C LEU A 368 -19.68 -1.74 -32.70
N CYS A 369 -19.18 -0.83 -31.87
CA CYS A 369 -18.89 0.55 -32.24
C CYS A 369 -17.40 0.83 -32.49
N CYS A 370 -16.48 -0.04 -32.06
CA CYS A 370 -15.04 0.09 -32.28
C CYS A 370 -14.60 -0.88 -33.38
N PRO A 371 -14.19 -0.40 -34.57
CA PRO A 371 -13.75 -1.26 -35.67
C PRO A 371 -12.60 -2.19 -35.28
N VAL A 372 -12.55 -3.36 -35.92
CA VAL A 372 -11.41 -4.29 -35.83
C VAL A 372 -10.21 -3.74 -36.60
N GLU A 373 -10.45 -3.00 -37.68
CA GLU A 373 -9.43 -2.40 -38.54
C GLU A 373 -8.61 -1.33 -37.80
N LEU A 374 -7.29 -1.49 -37.79
CA LEU A 374 -6.40 -0.76 -36.88
C LEU A 374 -6.49 0.78 -37.02
N GLN A 375 -6.53 1.33 -38.24
CA GLN A 375 -6.51 2.79 -38.40
C GLN A 375 -7.79 3.42 -37.84
N THR A 376 -8.94 2.85 -38.16
CA THR A 376 -10.22 3.37 -37.64
C THR A 376 -10.40 3.03 -36.16
N LYS A 377 -9.86 1.90 -35.69
CA LYS A 377 -9.83 1.56 -34.26
C LYS A 377 -9.13 2.66 -33.45
N MET A 378 -8.00 3.18 -33.94
CA MET A 378 -7.30 4.29 -33.27
C MET A 378 -8.18 5.53 -33.14
N ILE A 379 -8.96 5.88 -34.17
CA ILE A 379 -9.92 7.00 -34.11
C ILE A 379 -11.01 6.73 -33.05
N SER A 380 -11.51 5.50 -32.96
CA SER A 380 -12.49 5.13 -31.93
C SER A 380 -11.91 5.25 -30.51
N LEU A 381 -10.67 4.80 -30.31
CA LEU A 381 -9.97 4.92 -29.02
C LEU A 381 -9.72 6.38 -28.62
N GLU A 382 -9.49 7.29 -29.57
CA GLU A 382 -9.43 8.73 -29.28
C GLU A 382 -10.77 9.31 -28.80
N ARG A 383 -11.90 8.70 -29.18
CA ARG A 383 -13.26 9.20 -28.89
C ARG A 383 -13.95 8.49 -27.74
N ILE A 384 -13.40 7.38 -27.26
CA ILE A 384 -14.04 6.54 -26.23
C ILE A 384 -14.36 7.32 -24.94
N ALA A 385 -13.50 8.28 -24.56
CA ALA A 385 -13.73 9.12 -23.41
C ALA A 385 -15.05 9.92 -23.55
N ASP A 386 -15.29 10.47 -24.74
CA ASP A 386 -16.47 11.25 -25.04
C ASP A 386 -17.75 10.42 -25.05
N VAL A 387 -17.65 9.14 -25.42
CA VAL A 387 -18.77 8.19 -25.33
C VAL A 387 -19.27 8.08 -23.89
N TYR A 388 -18.38 7.86 -22.92
CA TYR A 388 -18.80 7.69 -21.52
C TYR A 388 -19.22 9.02 -20.89
N ARG A 389 -18.55 10.14 -21.25
CA ARG A 389 -18.92 11.49 -20.78
C ARG A 389 -20.28 11.98 -21.25
N LYS A 390 -20.73 11.55 -22.44
CA LYS A 390 -21.98 12.00 -23.07
C LYS A 390 -23.14 11.01 -22.89
N ALA A 391 -22.87 9.79 -22.40
CA ALA A 391 -23.89 8.79 -22.15
C ALA A 391 -24.90 9.29 -21.09
N TYR A 392 -26.17 8.91 -21.26
CA TYR A 392 -27.21 9.21 -20.28
C TYR A 392 -27.05 8.33 -19.03
N HIS A 393 -26.84 7.03 -19.26
CA HIS A 393 -26.37 6.08 -18.24
C HIS A 393 -25.16 5.33 -18.77
N VAL A 394 -24.25 4.99 -17.86
CA VAL A 394 -23.28 3.92 -18.08
C VAL A 394 -23.76 2.69 -17.31
N LEU A 395 -24.03 1.59 -18.01
CA LEU A 395 -24.49 0.33 -17.42
C LEU A 395 -23.31 -0.63 -17.24
N VAL A 396 -22.98 -0.95 -15.98
CA VAL A 396 -21.97 -1.93 -15.61
C VAL A 396 -22.55 -3.34 -15.75
N LEU A 397 -21.91 -4.16 -16.58
CA LEU A 397 -22.24 -5.57 -16.78
C LEU A 397 -21.03 -6.45 -16.42
N ASP A 398 -21.14 -7.11 -15.28
CA ASP A 398 -20.16 -8.07 -14.77
C ASP A 398 -20.88 -9.32 -14.27
N THR A 399 -20.46 -10.51 -14.72
CA THR A 399 -21.09 -11.77 -14.32
C THR A 399 -21.05 -12.02 -12.82
N SER A 400 -20.03 -11.55 -12.11
CA SER A 400 -19.95 -11.70 -10.65
C SER A 400 -20.98 -10.83 -9.92
N LEU A 401 -21.55 -9.83 -10.58
CA LEU A 401 -22.61 -8.97 -10.05
C LEU A 401 -23.99 -9.45 -10.52
N THR A 402 -24.12 -9.83 -11.80
CA THR A 402 -25.39 -10.36 -12.34
C THR A 402 -25.75 -11.76 -11.84
N ALA A 403 -24.87 -12.40 -11.07
CA ALA A 403 -25.14 -13.66 -10.37
C ALA A 403 -25.89 -13.47 -9.03
N TYR A 404 -26.07 -12.23 -8.58
CA TYR A 404 -26.68 -11.92 -7.30
C TYR A 404 -27.85 -10.97 -7.48
N LYS A 405 -28.88 -11.15 -6.64
CA LYS A 405 -30.06 -10.25 -6.64
C LYS A 405 -29.75 -8.96 -5.91
N HIS A 406 -30.30 -7.87 -6.42
CA HIS A 406 -30.45 -6.64 -5.67
C HIS A 406 -31.54 -6.81 -4.60
N GLU A 407 -32.73 -7.31 -4.97
CA GLU A 407 -33.83 -7.52 -4.03
C GLU A 407 -33.45 -8.51 -2.93
N GLY A 408 -33.66 -8.10 -1.67
CA GLY A 408 -33.32 -8.89 -0.48
C GLY A 408 -31.86 -8.79 -0.04
N SER A 409 -30.98 -8.16 -0.83
CA SER A 409 -29.56 -8.00 -0.49
C SER A 409 -29.29 -6.70 0.27
N HIS A 410 -28.38 -6.77 1.24
CA HIS A 410 -27.95 -5.58 1.98
C HIS A 410 -27.11 -4.63 1.10
N PRO A 411 -27.27 -3.30 1.18
CA PRO A 411 -26.48 -2.36 0.36
C PRO A 411 -24.96 -2.52 0.52
N ALA A 412 -24.50 -2.86 1.73
CA ALA A 412 -23.08 -3.14 1.99
C ALA A 412 -22.56 -4.30 1.13
N GLU A 413 -23.31 -5.40 1.03
CA GLU A 413 -22.95 -6.57 0.24
C GLU A 413 -22.83 -6.21 -1.25
N LEU A 414 -23.84 -5.52 -1.78
CA LEU A 414 -23.87 -5.09 -3.18
C LEU A 414 -22.69 -4.17 -3.52
N LEU A 415 -22.38 -3.21 -2.64
CA LEU A 415 -21.31 -2.24 -2.84
C LEU A 415 -19.92 -2.86 -2.68
N VAL A 416 -19.70 -3.72 -1.69
CA VAL A 416 -18.42 -4.43 -1.49
C VAL A 416 -18.15 -5.36 -2.68
N ARG A 417 -19.17 -6.07 -3.18
CA ARG A 417 -19.05 -6.86 -4.41
C ARG A 417 -18.70 -6.00 -5.61
N ALA A 418 -19.40 -4.88 -5.81
CA ALA A 418 -19.20 -3.99 -6.95
C ALA A 418 -17.81 -3.32 -6.92
N PHE A 419 -17.41 -2.72 -5.80
CA PHE A 419 -16.20 -1.90 -5.72
C PHE A 419 -14.96 -2.65 -5.22
N GLY A 420 -15.12 -3.69 -4.40
CA GLY A 420 -14.00 -4.45 -3.81
C GLY A 420 -13.63 -5.73 -4.57
N CYS A 421 -14.64 -6.45 -5.09
CA CYS A 421 -14.44 -7.82 -5.57
C CYS A 421 -14.65 -8.01 -7.08
N SER A 422 -15.40 -7.13 -7.74
CA SER A 422 -15.79 -7.35 -9.14
C SER A 422 -14.58 -7.35 -10.09
N PRO A 423 -14.54 -8.27 -11.07
CA PRO A 423 -13.59 -8.20 -12.19
C PRO A 423 -13.60 -6.84 -12.91
N TRP A 424 -14.76 -6.16 -12.95
CA TRP A 424 -14.91 -4.82 -13.49
C TRP A 424 -13.98 -3.81 -12.80
N MET A 425 -13.81 -3.85 -11.47
CA MET A 425 -12.85 -2.98 -10.78
C MET A 425 -11.38 -3.36 -10.98
N ARG A 426 -11.11 -4.55 -11.53
CA ARG A 426 -9.75 -5.10 -11.72
C ARG A 426 -9.18 -4.86 -13.11
N ARG A 427 -9.91 -4.25 -14.03
CA ARG A 427 -9.43 -3.96 -15.40
C ARG A 427 -9.15 -2.49 -15.60
N LEU A 428 -8.14 -2.17 -16.40
CA LEU A 428 -7.76 -0.79 -16.69
C LEU A 428 -8.84 -0.04 -17.48
N TRP A 429 -9.33 -0.63 -18.58
CA TRP A 429 -10.25 0.07 -19.48
C TRP A 429 -11.57 0.43 -18.80
N THR A 430 -12.13 -0.46 -17.98
CA THR A 430 -13.35 -0.21 -17.20
C THR A 430 -13.24 0.97 -16.22
N LEU A 431 -12.02 1.39 -15.85
CA LEU A 431 -11.80 2.58 -15.02
C LEU A 431 -12.38 3.81 -15.70
N GLN A 432 -11.94 4.13 -16.91
CA GLN A 432 -12.41 5.33 -17.62
C GLN A 432 -13.91 5.24 -17.95
N GLU A 433 -14.43 4.03 -18.19
CA GLU A 433 -15.84 3.81 -18.49
C GLU A 433 -16.74 4.20 -17.31
N GLY A 434 -16.36 3.80 -16.10
CA GLY A 434 -17.04 4.21 -14.87
C GLY A 434 -16.72 5.64 -14.45
N ALA A 435 -15.46 6.05 -14.55
CA ALA A 435 -14.97 7.31 -14.02
C ALA A 435 -15.50 8.53 -14.79
N LEU A 436 -15.76 8.38 -16.09
CA LEU A 436 -16.30 9.44 -16.95
C LEU A 436 -17.83 9.46 -17.00
N SER A 437 -18.50 8.54 -16.30
CA SER A 437 -19.95 8.44 -16.24
C SER A 437 -20.59 9.63 -15.53
N ARG A 438 -21.76 10.07 -16.03
CA ARG A 438 -22.66 10.99 -15.30
C ARG A 438 -23.58 10.25 -14.33
N ALA A 439 -24.03 9.06 -14.71
CA ALA A 439 -24.91 8.20 -13.93
C ALA A 439 -24.49 6.75 -14.15
N LEU A 440 -23.90 6.14 -13.12
CA LEU A 440 -23.42 4.75 -13.17
C LEU A 440 -24.49 3.81 -12.61
N GLN A 441 -24.97 2.92 -13.46
CA GLN A 441 -25.98 1.91 -13.15
C GLN A 441 -25.28 0.55 -13.04
N ILE A 442 -25.46 -0.14 -11.92
CA ILE A 442 -24.86 -1.46 -11.72
C ILE A 442 -25.95 -2.52 -11.91
N GLN A 443 -25.77 -3.41 -12.90
CA GLN A 443 -26.72 -4.48 -13.15
C GLN A 443 -26.50 -5.65 -12.19
N PHE A 444 -27.56 -6.04 -11.48
CA PHE A 444 -27.67 -7.27 -10.70
C PHE A 444 -28.54 -8.29 -11.45
N GLU A 445 -28.80 -9.47 -10.89
CA GLU A 445 -29.59 -10.53 -11.53
C GLU A 445 -30.98 -10.04 -11.96
N ASP A 446 -31.64 -9.28 -11.09
CA ASP A 446 -33.05 -8.87 -11.17
C ASP A 446 -33.23 -7.45 -11.71
N ARG A 447 -32.36 -6.49 -11.35
CA ARG A 447 -32.45 -5.08 -11.81
C ARG A 447 -31.11 -4.34 -11.76
N ALA A 448 -31.06 -3.19 -12.42
CA ALA A 448 -30.00 -2.22 -12.23
C ALA A 448 -30.33 -1.24 -11.09
N GLU A 449 -29.32 -0.77 -10.37
CA GLU A 449 -29.47 0.29 -9.36
C GLU A 449 -28.34 1.32 -9.50
N ASN A 450 -28.68 2.57 -9.20
CA ASN A 450 -27.71 3.66 -9.23
C ASN A 450 -26.76 3.55 -8.02
N ASN A 451 -25.46 3.66 -8.27
CA ASN A 451 -24.44 3.52 -7.24
C ASN A 451 -24.55 4.56 -6.11
N MET A 452 -24.94 5.81 -6.40
CA MET A 452 -25.18 6.84 -5.39
C MET A 452 -26.35 6.47 -4.48
N VAL A 453 -27.42 5.92 -5.04
CA VAL A 453 -28.59 5.47 -4.26
C VAL A 453 -28.19 4.38 -3.26
N LEU A 454 -27.40 3.40 -3.70
CA LEU A 454 -26.85 2.36 -2.79
C LEU A 454 -25.97 2.97 -1.70
N LEU A 455 -25.10 3.91 -2.06
CA LEU A 455 -24.18 4.55 -1.12
C LEU A 455 -24.90 5.39 -0.06
N THR A 456 -25.94 6.13 -0.46
CA THR A 456 -26.79 6.90 0.45
C THR A 456 -27.54 5.98 1.41
N ARG A 457 -28.13 4.88 0.92
CA ARG A 457 -28.80 3.89 1.79
C ARG A 457 -27.82 3.27 2.79
N LEU A 458 -26.61 2.93 2.36
CA LEU A 458 -25.60 2.40 3.27
C LEU A 458 -25.18 3.43 4.33
N PHE A 459 -25.08 4.71 3.97
CA PHE A 459 -24.80 5.78 4.94
C PHE A 459 -25.91 5.91 5.99
N GLU A 460 -27.17 5.85 5.56
CA GLU A 460 -28.34 5.88 6.46
C GLU A 460 -28.27 4.74 7.48
N ILE A 461 -28.00 3.52 7.02
CA ILE A 461 -27.81 2.33 7.88
C ILE A 461 -26.61 2.52 8.81
N ALA A 462 -25.48 3.00 8.30
CA ALA A 462 -24.26 3.20 9.07
C ALA A 462 -24.41 4.23 10.21
N ARG A 463 -25.35 5.17 10.09
CA ARG A 463 -25.68 6.12 11.16
C ARG A 463 -26.40 5.46 12.33
N GLU A 464 -27.10 4.36 12.08
CA GLU A 464 -27.85 3.60 13.08
C GLU A 464 -26.99 2.45 13.65
N ASP A 465 -26.16 1.82 12.82
CA ASP A 465 -25.27 0.73 13.21
C ASP A 465 -23.82 1.02 12.80
N ALA A 466 -23.00 1.31 13.82
CA ALA A 466 -21.61 1.72 13.65
C ALA A 466 -20.72 0.67 12.96
N ARG A 467 -21.13 -0.60 12.92
CA ARG A 467 -20.39 -1.66 12.21
C ARG A 467 -20.29 -1.38 10.71
N TYR A 468 -21.32 -0.77 10.12
CA TYR A 468 -21.34 -0.43 8.70
C TYR A 468 -20.62 0.88 8.37
N MET A 469 -20.27 1.71 9.36
CA MET A 469 -19.61 2.99 9.10
C MET A 469 -18.24 2.81 8.46
N ARG A 470 -17.49 1.78 8.87
CA ARG A 470 -16.18 1.49 8.25
C ARG A 470 -16.33 1.03 6.80
N LEU A 471 -17.24 0.07 6.55
CA LEU A 471 -17.54 -0.38 5.19
C LEU A 471 -18.00 0.77 4.30
N TRP A 472 -18.85 1.66 4.83
CA TRP A 472 -19.26 2.85 4.10
C TRP A 472 -18.09 3.76 3.76
N GLN A 473 -17.17 4.03 4.69
CA GLN A 473 -15.97 4.83 4.44
C GLN A 473 -15.06 4.20 3.38
N ASP A 474 -14.81 2.89 3.48
CA ASP A 474 -13.94 2.16 2.54
C ASP A 474 -14.56 2.15 1.13
N VAL A 475 -15.85 1.82 1.00
CA VAL A 475 -16.57 1.88 -0.28
C VAL A 475 -16.62 3.31 -0.81
N THR A 476 -16.90 4.30 0.04
CA THR A 476 -16.95 5.72 -0.36
C THR A 476 -15.59 6.20 -0.86
N ASN A 477 -14.49 5.69 -0.29
CA ASN A 477 -13.14 6.02 -0.76
C ASN A 477 -12.89 5.48 -2.17
N GLU A 478 -13.24 4.22 -2.44
CA GLU A 478 -13.14 3.63 -3.80
C GLU A 478 -14.08 4.31 -4.79
N PHE A 479 -15.29 4.64 -4.34
CA PHE A 479 -16.27 5.39 -5.09
C PHE A 479 -15.75 6.79 -5.47
N ASN A 480 -15.20 7.55 -4.52
CA ASN A 480 -14.67 8.89 -4.76
C ASN A 480 -13.44 8.86 -5.66
N GLN A 481 -12.61 7.82 -5.53
CA GLN A 481 -11.50 7.57 -6.44
C GLN A 481 -11.99 7.40 -7.89
N LEU A 482 -13.11 6.70 -8.10
CA LEU A 482 -13.72 6.56 -9.43
C LEU A 482 -14.34 7.88 -9.91
N LEU A 483 -15.12 8.57 -9.08
CA LEU A 483 -15.83 9.80 -9.48
C LEU A 483 -14.96 11.05 -9.59
N GLY A 484 -13.72 11.02 -9.08
CA GLY A 484 -12.79 12.15 -9.19
C GLY A 484 -12.54 12.64 -10.61
N PHE A 485 -12.89 11.83 -11.63
CA PHE A 485 -12.74 12.14 -13.06
C PHE A 485 -14.05 12.48 -13.78
N SER A 486 -15.19 12.44 -13.09
CA SER A 486 -16.52 12.58 -13.71
C SER A 486 -16.75 13.99 -14.27
N PRO A 487 -17.33 14.13 -15.47
CA PRO A 487 -17.67 15.43 -16.05
C PRO A 487 -18.69 16.17 -15.17
N LYS A 488 -18.29 17.35 -14.71
CA LYS A 488 -18.98 18.21 -13.72
C LYS A 488 -20.27 18.88 -14.22
N ALA A 489 -21.08 18.22 -15.04
CA ALA A 489 -22.27 18.82 -15.63
C ALA A 489 -23.51 17.93 -15.51
N GLY A 490 -24.53 18.47 -14.85
CA GLY A 490 -25.88 17.94 -14.72
C GLY A 490 -26.63 18.69 -13.61
N PRO A 491 -27.97 18.83 -13.68
CA PRO A 491 -28.75 19.50 -12.64
C PRO A 491 -28.68 18.81 -11.26
N GLU A 492 -28.25 17.54 -11.22
CA GLU A 492 -28.13 16.73 -10.00
C GLU A 492 -26.74 16.74 -9.36
N ASN A 493 -25.74 17.35 -10.03
CA ASN A 493 -24.35 17.32 -9.58
C ASN A 493 -23.94 18.69 -9.00
N THR A 494 -24.20 18.89 -7.71
CA THR A 494 -23.96 20.16 -6.99
C THR A 494 -22.54 20.27 -6.39
N LEU A 495 -21.71 19.23 -6.53
CA LEU A 495 -20.40 19.16 -5.89
C LEU A 495 -19.29 19.73 -6.79
N THR A 496 -18.53 20.69 -6.28
CA THR A 496 -17.30 21.19 -6.91
C THR A 496 -16.14 20.25 -6.62
N TRP A 497 -15.76 19.43 -7.59
CA TRP A 497 -14.61 18.51 -7.46
C TRP A 497 -13.29 19.18 -7.87
N PRO A 498 -12.13 18.85 -7.27
CA PRO A 498 -10.81 19.27 -7.76
C PRO A 498 -10.51 18.66 -9.14
N ARG A 499 -9.49 19.17 -9.86
CA ARG A 499 -8.99 18.49 -11.07
C ARG A 499 -8.28 17.20 -10.65
N PRO A 500 -8.37 16.10 -11.44
CA PRO A 500 -7.66 14.88 -11.11
C PRO A 500 -6.15 15.11 -11.10
N GLU A 501 -5.47 14.60 -10.07
CA GLU A 501 -4.02 14.63 -9.93
C GLU A 501 -3.42 13.24 -10.19
N ILE A 502 -2.11 13.20 -10.47
CA ILE A 502 -1.40 11.93 -10.69
C ILE A 502 -1.47 11.01 -9.46
N THR A 503 -1.59 11.57 -8.24
CA THR A 503 -1.82 10.82 -7.00
C THR A 503 -3.16 10.07 -7.05
N THR A 504 -4.23 10.69 -7.57
CA THR A 504 -5.53 10.06 -7.75
C THR A 504 -5.46 8.91 -8.75
N VAL A 505 -4.78 9.12 -9.87
CA VAL A 505 -4.55 8.08 -10.89
C VAL A 505 -3.73 6.92 -10.32
N GLN A 506 -2.67 7.21 -9.56
CA GLN A 506 -1.86 6.17 -8.93
C GLN A 506 -2.68 5.27 -7.99
N ARG A 507 -3.62 5.84 -7.23
CA ARG A 507 -4.51 5.06 -6.35
C ARG A 507 -5.45 4.18 -7.17
N THR A 508 -6.11 4.75 -8.17
CA THR A 508 -7.15 4.05 -8.95
C THR A 508 -6.59 2.94 -9.84
N LEU A 509 -5.32 3.03 -10.21
CA LEU A 509 -4.60 2.02 -11.00
C LEU A 509 -4.02 0.87 -10.18
N HIS A 510 -3.86 1.04 -8.86
CA HIS A 510 -3.10 0.09 -8.04
C HIS A 510 -3.59 -1.36 -8.16
N PHE A 511 -4.90 -1.58 -8.11
CA PHE A 511 -5.51 -2.91 -8.16
C PHE A 511 -5.98 -3.35 -9.55
N ARG A 512 -5.57 -2.64 -10.61
CA ARG A 512 -6.00 -2.89 -11.99
C ARG A 512 -4.96 -3.65 -12.78
N THR A 513 -5.43 -4.28 -13.85
CA THR A 513 -4.65 -5.07 -14.82
C THR A 513 -4.98 -4.63 -16.24
N VAL A 514 -4.04 -4.87 -17.15
CA VAL A 514 -4.22 -4.62 -18.59
C VAL A 514 -3.71 -5.82 -19.39
N SER A 515 -4.40 -6.16 -20.48
CA SER A 515 -3.97 -7.24 -21.38
C SER A 515 -2.93 -6.77 -22.40
N VAL A 516 -2.97 -5.49 -22.78
CA VAL A 516 -2.03 -4.86 -23.71
C VAL A 516 -1.32 -3.71 -22.97
N PRO A 517 -0.06 -3.87 -22.53
CA PRO A 517 0.65 -2.85 -21.74
C PRO A 517 0.72 -1.47 -22.41
N ALA A 518 0.72 -1.42 -23.74
CA ALA A 518 0.74 -0.17 -24.52
C ALA A 518 -0.56 0.66 -24.41
N ASP A 519 -1.62 0.11 -23.82
CA ASP A 519 -2.88 0.81 -23.57
C ASP A 519 -2.85 1.62 -22.26
N GLU A 520 -1.96 1.28 -21.33
CA GLU A 520 -1.86 1.97 -20.03
C GLU A 520 -1.66 3.49 -20.16
N PRO A 521 -0.69 3.98 -20.94
CA PRO A 521 -0.49 5.42 -21.11
C PRO A 521 -1.69 6.14 -21.76
N LEU A 522 -2.50 5.44 -22.58
CA LEU A 522 -3.68 6.00 -23.25
C LEU A 522 -4.87 6.16 -22.29
N CYS A 523 -5.03 5.23 -21.35
CA CYS A 523 -6.01 5.37 -20.29
C CYS A 523 -5.62 6.51 -19.33
N ILE A 524 -4.34 6.58 -18.94
CA ILE A 524 -3.81 7.67 -18.10
C ILE A 524 -4.01 9.04 -18.78
N SER A 525 -3.74 9.16 -20.08
CA SER A 525 -3.90 10.42 -20.81
C SER A 525 -5.34 10.91 -20.78
N THR A 526 -6.30 10.00 -20.91
CA THR A 526 -7.73 10.31 -20.82
C THR A 526 -8.12 10.84 -19.43
N LEU A 527 -7.64 10.18 -18.37
CA LEU A 527 -7.94 10.53 -16.98
C LEU A 527 -7.31 11.87 -16.55
N LEU A 528 -6.10 12.17 -17.04
CA LEU A 528 -5.38 13.41 -16.76
C LEU A 528 -5.62 14.52 -17.79
N ASN A 529 -6.46 14.26 -18.81
CA ASN A 529 -6.74 15.18 -19.91
C ASN A 529 -5.47 15.64 -20.66
N LEU A 530 -4.56 14.69 -20.95
CA LEU A 530 -3.37 14.87 -21.77
C LEU A 530 -3.68 14.58 -23.25
N ASP A 531 -2.81 15.04 -24.16
CA ASP A 531 -2.93 14.77 -25.59
C ASP A 531 -2.66 13.28 -25.91
N THR A 532 -3.75 12.51 -26.03
CA THR A 532 -3.73 11.09 -26.39
C THR A 532 -3.11 10.85 -27.77
N LYS A 533 -3.25 11.77 -28.73
CA LYS A 533 -2.70 11.62 -30.09
C LYS A 533 -1.18 11.64 -30.06
N TYR A 534 -0.60 12.54 -29.27
CA TYR A 534 0.84 12.58 -29.06
C TYR A 534 1.35 11.27 -28.45
N ILE A 535 0.68 10.77 -27.41
CA ILE A 535 1.09 9.54 -26.71
C ILE A 535 0.99 8.33 -27.64
N ALA A 536 -0.10 8.20 -28.41
CA ALA A 536 -0.36 7.06 -29.31
C ALA A 536 0.71 6.86 -30.39
N GLN A 537 1.45 7.91 -30.76
CA GLN A 537 2.57 7.84 -31.72
C GLN A 537 3.80 7.08 -31.17
N GLY A 538 3.84 6.73 -29.88
CA GLY A 538 4.87 5.86 -29.32
C GLY A 538 4.84 4.47 -29.95
N GLN A 539 6.02 3.97 -30.34
CA GLN A 539 6.18 2.72 -31.10
C GLN A 539 5.84 1.46 -30.28
N ASP A 540 6.04 1.52 -28.96
CA ASP A 540 5.78 0.44 -28.01
C ASP A 540 5.29 1.01 -26.66
N ALA A 541 5.08 0.13 -25.68
CA ALA A 541 4.61 0.52 -24.35
C ALA A 541 5.55 1.49 -23.62
N ASN A 542 6.87 1.29 -23.71
CA ASN A 542 7.86 2.16 -23.08
C ASN A 542 7.82 3.55 -23.70
N HIS A 543 7.82 3.65 -25.03
CA HIS A 543 7.79 4.94 -25.73
C HIS A 543 6.48 5.69 -25.53
N ARG A 544 5.35 5.00 -25.39
CA ARG A 544 4.07 5.63 -25.00
C ARG A 544 4.12 6.14 -23.56
N MET A 545 4.70 5.37 -22.64
CA MET A 545 4.86 5.78 -21.24
C MET A 545 5.82 6.98 -21.11
N ILE A 546 6.93 6.99 -21.85
CA ILE A 546 7.84 8.15 -21.96
C ILE A 546 7.06 9.40 -22.39
N ARG A 547 6.28 9.32 -23.47
CA ARG A 547 5.48 10.44 -23.96
C ARG A 547 4.43 10.93 -22.95
N MET A 548 3.87 10.03 -22.15
CA MET A 548 2.97 10.38 -21.05
C MET A 548 3.72 11.19 -19.99
N TRP A 549 4.91 10.75 -19.56
CA TRP A 549 5.75 11.48 -18.62
C TRP A 549 6.20 12.84 -19.14
N GLU A 550 6.55 12.95 -20.43
CA GLU A 550 6.89 14.23 -21.08
C GLU A 550 5.74 15.23 -21.01
N LEU A 551 4.52 14.80 -21.38
CA LEU A 551 3.34 15.66 -21.33
C LEU A 551 2.98 16.05 -19.90
N LEU A 552 3.02 15.09 -18.97
CA LEU A 552 2.73 15.36 -17.56
C LEU A 552 3.70 16.41 -17.00
N ALA A 553 4.99 16.26 -17.26
CA ALA A 553 6.00 17.21 -16.83
C ALA A 553 5.79 18.61 -17.45
N ARG A 554 5.44 18.68 -18.74
CA ARG A 554 5.15 19.95 -19.42
C ARG A 554 3.93 20.66 -18.83
N GLU A 555 2.83 19.94 -18.60
CA GLU A 555 1.58 20.49 -18.07
C GLU A 555 1.69 20.92 -16.60
N LYS A 556 2.48 20.18 -15.80
CA LYS A 556 2.63 20.42 -14.36
C LYS A 556 3.88 21.24 -13.98
N GLY A 557 4.72 21.60 -14.95
CA GLY A 557 5.98 22.32 -14.73
C GLY A 557 7.13 21.46 -14.18
N GLY A 558 6.93 20.14 -14.10
CA GLY A 558 7.91 19.16 -13.63
C GLY A 558 7.24 17.91 -13.06
N ILE A 559 8.05 16.99 -12.54
CA ILE A 559 7.64 15.76 -11.87
C ILE A 559 8.15 15.80 -10.43
N PRO A 560 7.38 15.39 -9.41
CA PRO A 560 7.89 15.33 -8.04
C PRO A 560 9.22 14.56 -7.98
N ALA A 561 10.30 15.21 -7.53
CA ALA A 561 11.62 14.56 -7.50
C ALA A 561 11.65 13.34 -6.54
N ARG A 562 10.68 13.26 -5.62
CA ARG A 562 10.51 12.15 -4.67
C ARG A 562 10.34 10.80 -5.37
N LEU A 563 9.93 10.82 -6.63
CA LEU A 563 9.78 9.64 -7.47
C LEU A 563 11.05 8.77 -7.52
N VAL A 564 12.26 9.36 -7.46
CA VAL A 564 13.53 8.60 -7.50
C VAL A 564 13.74 7.68 -6.28
N PHE A 565 13.08 7.96 -5.16
CA PHE A 565 13.16 7.15 -3.93
C PHE A 565 12.21 5.96 -3.94
N TYR A 566 11.08 6.08 -4.63
CA TYR A 566 9.98 5.11 -4.65
C TYR A 566 9.74 4.60 -6.07
N LEU A 567 10.71 3.84 -6.56
CA LEU A 567 10.73 3.32 -7.91
C LEU A 567 10.86 1.80 -7.93
N ASP A 568 9.90 1.17 -8.57
CA ASP A 568 9.91 -0.24 -8.93
C ASP A 568 9.79 -0.40 -10.46
N GLU A 569 10.48 -1.40 -11.00
CA GLU A 569 10.54 -1.71 -12.45
C GLU A 569 10.55 -0.48 -13.36
N PRO A 570 11.68 0.24 -13.45
CA PRO A 570 11.78 1.44 -14.26
C PRO A 570 11.66 1.15 -15.76
N ILE A 571 11.39 2.20 -16.54
CA ILE A 571 11.50 2.16 -18.00
C ILE A 571 12.96 1.85 -18.36
N ASP A 572 13.22 0.73 -19.04
CA ASP A 572 14.57 0.39 -19.50
C ASP A 572 14.94 1.11 -20.81
N VAL A 573 14.97 2.44 -20.74
CA VAL A 573 15.45 3.31 -21.81
C VAL A 573 16.39 4.33 -21.18
N PRO A 574 17.64 4.48 -21.66
CA PRO A 574 18.57 5.48 -21.15
C PRO A 574 17.97 6.89 -21.12
N GLY A 575 18.14 7.59 -19.99
CA GLY A 575 17.55 8.90 -19.71
C GLY A 575 16.14 8.84 -19.09
N TRP A 576 15.54 7.64 -19.00
CA TRP A 576 14.20 7.41 -18.47
C TRP A 576 14.14 6.35 -17.38
N ARG A 577 15.28 5.81 -16.94
CA ARG A 577 15.33 4.77 -15.88
C ARG A 577 14.98 5.26 -14.49
N TRP A 578 14.71 6.56 -14.35
CA TRP A 578 14.14 7.17 -13.17
C TRP A 578 12.62 7.02 -13.13
N ALA A 579 11.96 6.78 -14.27
CA ALA A 579 10.52 6.78 -14.40
C ALA A 579 9.93 5.36 -14.27
N PRO A 580 8.80 5.17 -13.57
CA PRO A 580 8.11 3.88 -13.53
C PRO A 580 7.68 3.45 -14.93
N ARG A 581 7.92 2.17 -15.27
CA ARG A 581 7.40 1.56 -16.50
C ARG A 581 5.88 1.44 -16.49
N SER A 582 5.30 1.31 -15.31
CA SER A 582 3.87 1.17 -15.08
C SER A 582 3.47 1.80 -13.75
N LEU A 583 2.25 2.32 -13.68
CA LEU A 583 1.57 2.72 -12.45
C LEU A 583 0.69 1.59 -11.88
N LEU A 584 0.51 0.49 -12.62
CA LEU A 584 -0.21 -0.72 -12.19
C LEU A 584 0.66 -1.55 -11.24
N ALA A 585 0.14 -1.92 -10.06
CA ALA A 585 0.89 -2.81 -9.17
C ALA A 585 0.99 -4.23 -9.74
N SER A 586 0.01 -4.65 -10.54
CA SER A 586 -0.03 -5.95 -11.21
C SER A 586 1.00 -6.12 -12.33
N ALA A 587 1.62 -5.03 -12.78
CA ALA A 587 2.66 -5.06 -13.79
C ALA A 587 4.05 -5.34 -13.21
N VAL A 588 4.17 -5.46 -11.89
CA VAL A 588 5.42 -5.68 -11.15
C VAL A 588 5.45 -7.12 -10.64
N ASP A 589 6.45 -7.90 -11.07
CA ASP A 589 6.53 -9.33 -10.75
C ASP A 589 6.85 -9.57 -9.26
N ASP A 590 7.64 -8.67 -8.67
CA ASP A 590 8.10 -8.77 -7.30
C ASP A 590 8.03 -7.43 -6.56
N PRO A 591 6.81 -6.97 -6.21
CA PRO A 591 6.59 -5.64 -5.65
C PRO A 591 7.19 -5.52 -4.23
N VAL A 592 7.81 -4.35 -3.98
CA VAL A 592 8.20 -3.88 -2.64
C VAL A 592 7.48 -2.61 -2.21
N LEU A 593 6.83 -1.92 -3.15
CA LEU A 593 6.05 -0.72 -2.89
C LEU A 593 4.57 -1.10 -2.77
N GLY A 594 4.00 -0.84 -1.59
CA GLY A 594 2.56 -0.91 -1.36
C GLY A 594 1.85 0.29 -1.96
N LEU A 595 0.53 0.36 -1.75
CA LEU A 595 -0.27 1.50 -2.20
C LEU A 595 0.27 2.83 -1.63
N ASP A 596 0.58 2.85 -0.33
CA ASP A 596 1.05 4.06 0.33
C ASP A 596 2.38 4.55 -0.25
N GLU A 597 3.39 3.68 -0.40
CA GLU A 597 4.66 4.09 -0.99
C GLU A 597 4.52 4.57 -2.44
N ARG A 598 3.66 3.92 -3.25
CA ARG A 598 3.40 4.35 -4.63
C ARG A 598 2.71 5.70 -4.68
N VAL A 599 1.82 6.01 -3.75
CA VAL A 599 1.18 7.33 -3.68
C VAL A 599 2.14 8.38 -3.16
N MET A 600 2.96 8.04 -2.17
CA MET A 600 3.94 8.94 -1.57
C MET A 600 4.91 9.52 -2.59
N ARG A 601 5.22 8.79 -3.66
CA ARG A 601 6.09 9.27 -4.75
C ARG A 601 5.58 10.51 -5.48
N PHE A 602 4.29 10.84 -5.33
CA PHE A 602 3.65 12.02 -5.91
C PHE A 602 3.04 12.96 -4.86
N HIS A 603 3.18 12.67 -3.58
CA HIS A 603 2.54 13.46 -2.52
C HIS A 603 3.16 14.87 -2.44
N VAL A 604 2.29 15.87 -2.42
CA VAL A 604 2.61 17.29 -2.19
C VAL A 604 1.75 17.75 -1.02
N ASP A 605 2.34 18.38 0.00
CA ASP A 605 1.59 18.87 1.16
C ASP A 605 0.70 20.05 0.73
N PRO A 606 -0.64 19.98 0.88
CA PRO A 606 -1.52 21.08 0.54
C PRO A 606 -1.29 22.35 1.38
N ALA A 607 -0.78 22.21 2.62
CA ALA A 607 -0.51 23.32 3.52
C ALA A 607 0.79 24.06 3.18
N ASP A 608 1.72 23.39 2.52
CA ASP A 608 2.96 23.96 2.00
C ASP A 608 3.27 23.35 0.62
N PRO A 609 2.70 23.91 -0.47
CA PRO A 609 2.87 23.37 -1.82
C PRO A 609 4.31 23.43 -2.34
N ASN A 610 5.24 24.07 -1.61
CA ASN A 610 6.67 24.07 -1.90
C ASN A 610 7.45 22.99 -1.12
N THR A 611 6.76 22.08 -0.41
CA THR A 611 7.37 21.03 0.41
C THR A 611 8.36 20.15 -0.34
N PHE A 612 8.22 20.00 -1.66
CA PHE A 612 9.11 19.15 -2.46
C PHE A 612 9.55 19.76 -3.79
N PRO A 613 10.86 19.70 -4.13
CA PRO A 613 11.34 20.18 -5.42
C PRO A 613 10.80 19.33 -6.57
N LEU A 614 10.38 20.00 -7.65
CA LEU A 614 10.06 19.34 -8.90
C LEU A 614 11.36 19.05 -9.68
N GLY A 615 11.41 17.85 -10.25
CA GLY A 615 12.39 17.44 -11.24
C GLY A 615 11.93 17.75 -12.67
N VAL A 616 12.89 17.96 -13.56
CA VAL A 616 12.67 18.26 -14.98
C VAL A 616 13.25 17.14 -15.83
N PRO A 617 12.45 16.42 -16.63
CA PRO A 617 12.96 15.42 -17.56
C PRO A 617 13.96 16.03 -18.56
N THR A 618 15.06 15.32 -18.80
CA THR A 618 16.07 15.67 -19.82
C THR A 618 16.42 14.42 -20.63
N LEU A 619 17.15 14.59 -21.74
CA LEU A 619 17.65 13.45 -22.52
C LEU A 619 18.61 12.53 -21.75
N LEU A 620 19.16 13.01 -20.62
CA LEU A 620 20.15 12.28 -19.82
C LEU A 620 19.57 11.67 -18.53
N GLY A 621 18.32 11.99 -18.17
CA GLY A 621 17.71 11.62 -16.89
C GLY A 621 16.79 12.70 -16.32
N LEU A 622 16.25 12.47 -15.13
CA LEU A 622 15.48 13.46 -14.38
C LEU A 622 16.42 14.41 -13.66
N LYS A 623 16.39 15.68 -14.03
CA LYS A 623 17.15 16.71 -13.35
C LYS A 623 16.43 17.13 -12.07
N VAL A 624 17.07 16.96 -10.92
CA VAL A 624 16.49 17.21 -9.58
C VAL A 624 17.43 18.08 -8.74
N ASN A 625 16.86 18.85 -7.81
CA ASN A 625 17.59 19.60 -6.79
C ASN A 625 17.37 18.93 -5.43
N LEU A 626 18.31 18.10 -4.98
CA LEU A 626 18.17 17.30 -3.77
C LEU A 626 19.44 17.38 -2.91
N PRO A 627 19.30 17.41 -1.57
CA PRO A 627 20.45 17.20 -0.68
C PRO A 627 20.99 15.78 -0.84
N GLY A 628 22.26 15.59 -0.49
CA GLY A 628 22.89 14.27 -0.55
C GLY A 628 24.33 14.25 -0.04
N TYR A 629 24.85 13.04 0.13
CA TYR A 629 26.24 12.79 0.53
C TYR A 629 26.98 12.02 -0.56
N ARG A 630 28.26 12.33 -0.76
CA ARG A 630 29.22 11.38 -1.33
C ARG A 630 29.56 10.32 -0.29
N ILE A 631 29.57 9.06 -0.70
CA ILE A 631 29.98 7.94 0.13
C ILE A 631 31.37 7.50 -0.34
N ALA A 632 32.34 7.56 0.56
CA ALA A 632 33.71 7.20 0.26
C ALA A 632 34.14 5.99 1.10
N PRO A 633 34.48 4.84 0.48
CA PRO A 633 35.15 3.76 1.18
C PRO A 633 36.60 4.16 1.46
N THR A 634 37.09 3.84 2.65
CA THR A 634 38.46 4.10 3.08
C THR A 634 39.02 2.86 3.76
N PRO A 635 40.25 2.41 3.42
CA PRO A 635 40.92 1.36 4.17
C PRO A 635 40.99 1.70 5.67
N ILE A 636 40.95 0.69 6.53
CA ILE A 636 41.06 0.87 8.00
C ILE A 636 42.34 1.64 8.34
N LEU A 637 43.45 1.30 7.69
CA LEU A 637 44.71 2.02 7.75
C LEU A 637 45.22 2.35 6.34
N PRO A 638 45.93 3.48 6.15
CA PRO A 638 46.51 3.84 4.86
C PRO A 638 47.36 2.73 4.25
N GLY A 639 47.11 2.39 2.97
CA GLY A 639 47.88 1.38 2.22
C GLY A 639 47.35 -0.05 2.30
N MET A 640 46.34 -0.32 3.13
CA MET A 640 45.65 -1.62 3.15
C MET A 640 44.60 -1.74 2.02
N PRO A 641 44.23 -2.96 1.61
CA PRO A 641 43.02 -3.16 0.81
C PRO A 641 41.77 -2.75 1.61
N LEU A 642 40.64 -2.51 0.91
CA LEU A 642 39.37 -2.22 1.58
C LEU A 642 38.94 -3.37 2.50
N HIS A 643 39.04 -4.61 2.05
CA HIS A 643 38.70 -5.76 2.91
C HIS A 643 39.97 -6.54 3.26
N PRO A 644 40.65 -6.21 4.37
CA PRO A 644 41.88 -6.89 4.79
C PRO A 644 41.64 -8.28 5.38
N TRP A 645 40.40 -8.57 5.80
CA TRP A 645 40.02 -9.82 6.44
C TRP A 645 38.88 -10.54 5.69
N PRO A 646 39.07 -10.89 4.40
CA PRO A 646 38.10 -11.73 3.71
C PRO A 646 37.97 -13.08 4.43
N ASP A 647 36.77 -13.67 4.39
CA ASP A 647 36.45 -15.03 4.85
C ASP A 647 36.59 -15.33 6.36
N VAL A 648 37.23 -14.45 7.15
CA VAL A 648 37.28 -14.56 8.63
C VAL A 648 35.87 -14.73 9.23
N ILE A 649 34.89 -14.08 8.61
CA ILE A 649 33.48 -14.33 8.84
C ILE A 649 32.81 -14.55 7.48
N ASN A 650 31.62 -15.14 7.47
CA ASN A 650 30.74 -15.12 6.31
C ASN A 650 29.80 -13.91 6.43
N PRO A 651 30.14 -12.73 5.87
CA PRO A 651 29.37 -11.53 6.10
C PRO A 651 28.07 -11.60 5.29
N THR A 652 26.96 -11.71 5.99
CA THR A 652 25.65 -11.36 5.44
C THR A 652 25.43 -9.86 5.64
N GLU A 653 25.30 -9.09 4.57
CA GLU A 653 24.99 -7.67 4.65
C GLU A 653 23.56 -7.44 5.18
N ASP A 654 23.48 -7.09 6.46
CA ASP A 654 22.26 -6.59 7.12
C ASP A 654 22.21 -5.06 7.11
N GLN A 655 23.35 -4.41 7.33
CA GLN A 655 23.52 -2.96 7.29
C GLN A 655 24.97 -2.57 6.98
N VAL A 656 25.17 -1.38 6.45
CA VAL A 656 26.47 -0.73 6.31
C VAL A 656 26.54 0.47 7.23
N LEU A 657 27.58 0.55 8.07
CA LEU A 657 27.78 1.67 8.98
C LEU A 657 28.63 2.74 8.31
N VAL A 658 28.16 3.98 8.41
CA VAL A 658 28.78 5.13 7.76
C VAL A 658 28.94 6.27 8.75
N ARG A 659 30.04 7.01 8.64
CA ARG A 659 30.36 8.12 9.54
C ARG A 659 30.39 9.43 8.77
N GLU A 660 29.60 10.39 9.21
CA GLU A 660 29.66 11.75 8.68
C GLU A 660 30.95 12.44 9.14
N GLU A 661 31.76 12.92 8.20
CA GLU A 661 33.08 13.43 8.51
C GLU A 661 33.05 14.76 9.28
N THR A 662 32.07 15.61 9.01
CA THR A 662 31.97 16.95 9.60
C THR A 662 31.49 16.89 11.06
N THR A 663 30.49 16.07 11.35
CA THR A 663 29.86 15.99 12.68
C THR A 663 30.42 14.83 13.51
N GLY A 664 31.09 13.86 12.88
CA GLY A 664 31.56 12.64 13.50
C GLY A 664 30.46 11.62 13.81
N ARG A 665 29.22 11.89 13.41
CA ARG A 665 28.03 11.10 13.75
C ARG A 665 27.89 9.84 12.89
N TRP A 666 27.39 8.76 13.49
CA TRP A 666 27.16 7.51 12.79
C TRP A 666 25.73 7.37 12.25
N PHE A 667 25.63 6.74 11.09
CA PHE A 667 24.41 6.30 10.47
C PHE A 667 24.54 4.85 10.02
N ARG A 668 23.41 4.16 9.89
CA ARG A 668 23.32 2.86 9.22
C ARG A 668 22.58 3.03 7.90
N ILE A 669 23.03 2.29 6.89
CA ILE A 669 22.36 2.16 5.59
C ILE A 669 21.89 0.71 5.46
N MET A 670 20.62 0.51 5.13
CA MET A 670 20.02 -0.82 4.92
C MET A 670 19.36 -0.89 3.54
N ASP A 671 19.40 -2.07 2.92
CA ASP A 671 18.74 -2.29 1.64
C ASP A 671 17.22 -2.31 1.83
N TRP A 672 16.50 -1.43 1.12
CA TRP A 672 15.05 -1.29 1.28
C TRP A 672 14.33 -2.59 0.88
N TYR A 673 14.71 -3.18 -0.25
CA TYR A 673 14.06 -4.37 -0.79
C TYR A 673 14.21 -5.54 0.20
N ARG A 674 15.43 -5.82 0.64
CA ARG A 674 15.74 -6.87 1.61
C ARG A 674 14.98 -6.64 2.92
N SER A 675 14.99 -5.41 3.44
CA SER A 675 14.28 -5.05 4.68
C SER A 675 12.78 -5.30 4.60
N LYS A 676 12.15 -5.01 3.45
CA LYS A 676 10.72 -5.26 3.22
C LYS A 676 10.38 -6.74 3.04
N LYS A 677 11.29 -7.54 2.46
CA LYS A 677 11.05 -8.96 2.19
C LYS A 677 11.41 -9.88 3.38
N LEU A 678 12.30 -9.44 4.25
CA LEU A 678 12.81 -10.23 5.38
C LEU A 678 11.70 -10.87 6.24
N PRO A 679 10.59 -10.19 6.58
CA PRO A 679 9.51 -10.80 7.38
C PRO A 679 8.78 -11.96 6.69
N PHE A 680 8.86 -12.04 5.35
CA PHE A 680 8.10 -13.00 4.55
C PHE A 680 8.96 -14.15 4.02
N TRP A 681 10.28 -14.00 4.03
CA TRP A 681 11.18 -15.03 3.54
C TRP A 681 11.45 -16.11 4.60
N THR A 682 11.35 -17.36 4.15
CA THR A 682 11.97 -18.48 4.87
C THR A 682 13.49 -18.31 4.94
N ARG A 683 14.13 -18.98 5.91
CA ARG A 683 15.60 -19.00 6.01
C ARG A 683 16.27 -19.40 4.69
N LYS A 684 15.72 -20.37 3.96
CA LYS A 684 16.24 -20.82 2.65
C LYS A 684 16.17 -19.73 1.59
N GLN A 685 15.04 -19.03 1.50
CA GLN A 685 14.86 -17.92 0.54
C GLN A 685 15.81 -16.76 0.86
N ARG A 686 15.94 -16.40 2.15
CA ARG A 686 16.88 -15.37 2.60
C ARG A 686 18.32 -15.70 2.21
N LEU A 687 18.78 -16.91 2.53
CA LEU A 687 20.14 -17.35 2.17
C LEU A 687 20.38 -17.38 0.65
N ALA A 688 19.38 -17.80 -0.13
CA ALA A 688 19.46 -17.79 -1.59
C ALA A 688 19.55 -16.37 -2.16
N TYR A 689 18.78 -15.43 -1.60
CA TYR A 689 18.85 -14.01 -1.95
C TYR A 689 20.22 -13.42 -1.60
N ASP A 690 20.67 -13.60 -0.34
CA ASP A 690 21.94 -13.05 0.13
C ASP A 690 23.12 -13.57 -0.71
N ALA A 691 23.11 -14.85 -1.09
CA ALA A 691 24.10 -15.44 -1.99
C ALA A 691 24.05 -14.88 -3.42
N ARG A 692 22.84 -14.64 -3.96
CA ARG A 692 22.65 -14.11 -5.32
C ARG A 692 23.04 -12.64 -5.42
N GLU A 693 22.58 -11.82 -4.47
CA GLU A 693 22.84 -10.39 -4.46
C GLU A 693 24.26 -10.06 -4.04
N ASN A 694 24.88 -10.88 -3.18
CA ASN A 694 26.27 -10.77 -2.76
C ASN A 694 26.66 -9.35 -2.30
N ASN A 695 26.17 -8.97 -1.12
CA ASN A 695 26.47 -7.71 -0.41
C ASN A 695 26.36 -6.46 -1.31
N PRO A 696 25.16 -6.19 -1.84
CA PRO A 696 24.98 -5.19 -2.88
C PRO A 696 25.29 -3.74 -2.46
N LEU A 697 25.08 -3.36 -1.19
CA LEU A 697 25.41 -2.00 -0.72
C LEU A 697 26.92 -1.81 -0.65
N CYS A 698 27.65 -2.74 -0.03
CA CYS A 698 29.10 -2.74 0.03
C CYS A 698 29.68 -2.67 -1.38
N ARG A 699 29.28 -3.57 -2.30
CA ARG A 699 29.79 -3.53 -3.69
C ARG A 699 29.54 -2.20 -4.39
N ALA A 700 28.40 -1.56 -4.16
CA ALA A 700 28.11 -0.25 -4.72
C ALA A 700 29.02 0.83 -4.13
N ILE A 701 29.27 0.78 -2.82
CA ILE A 701 30.13 1.72 -2.10
C ILE A 701 31.60 1.54 -2.49
N ASP A 702 32.09 0.30 -2.63
CA ASP A 702 33.47 -0.06 -2.95
C ASP A 702 33.96 0.50 -4.30
N THR A 703 33.04 0.89 -5.18
CA THR A 703 33.37 1.58 -6.44
C THR A 703 34.06 2.93 -6.22
N GLY A 704 33.88 3.56 -5.05
CA GLY A 704 34.34 4.92 -4.76
C GLY A 704 33.55 6.04 -5.46
N ASN A 705 32.57 5.70 -6.30
CA ASN A 705 31.74 6.65 -7.04
C ASN A 705 30.34 6.80 -6.45
N CYS A 706 30.09 6.20 -5.29
CA CYS A 706 28.77 6.12 -4.69
C CYS A 706 28.33 7.46 -4.07
N ALA A 707 27.06 7.77 -4.19
CA ALA A 707 26.41 8.88 -3.51
C ALA A 707 25.02 8.45 -3.02
N ILE A 708 24.50 9.21 -2.06
CA ILE A 708 23.14 9.03 -1.55
C ILE A 708 22.38 10.34 -1.68
N LEU A 709 21.20 10.27 -2.29
CA LEU A 709 20.27 11.39 -2.38
C LEU A 709 19.25 11.27 -1.24
N LEU A 710 18.84 12.41 -0.70
CA LEU A 710 17.90 12.50 0.41
C LEU A 710 16.63 13.23 -0.02
N ASP A 711 15.49 12.84 0.56
CA ASP A 711 14.18 13.43 0.25
C ASP A 711 14.16 14.93 0.59
N ASN A 712 14.49 15.29 1.83
CA ASN A 712 14.54 16.69 2.26
C ASN A 712 15.62 16.92 3.34
N GLU A 713 15.76 18.16 3.81
CA GLU A 713 16.73 18.50 4.87
C GLU A 713 16.36 17.90 6.24
N LEU A 714 15.07 17.72 6.53
CA LEU A 714 14.58 17.10 7.77
C LEU A 714 14.90 15.61 7.82
N ALA A 715 15.11 14.96 6.67
CA ALA A 715 15.62 13.59 6.60
C ALA A 715 17.00 13.46 7.27
N ARG A 716 17.70 14.55 7.57
CA ARG A 716 18.93 14.54 8.39
C ARG A 716 18.66 14.36 9.90
N ASP A 717 17.39 14.39 10.34
CA ASP A 717 17.02 14.15 11.73
C ASP A 717 17.18 12.67 12.13
N HIS A 718 17.02 12.37 13.42
CA HIS A 718 17.31 11.05 13.98
C HIS A 718 16.38 9.92 13.48
N SER A 719 15.40 10.19 12.61
CA SER A 719 14.45 9.20 12.11
C SER A 719 14.97 8.40 10.91
N ALA A 720 14.50 7.15 10.80
CA ALA A 720 14.76 6.32 9.64
C ALA A 720 13.99 6.86 8.43
N HIS A 721 14.69 7.10 7.32
CA HIS A 721 14.12 7.66 6.11
C HIS A 721 14.62 6.93 4.87
N ILE A 722 13.84 7.03 3.80
CA ILE A 722 14.16 6.41 2.51
C ILE A 722 15.05 7.36 1.72
N CYS A 723 16.06 6.79 1.10
CA CYS A 723 17.06 7.49 0.32
C CYS A 723 17.35 6.73 -0.97
N CYS A 724 18.04 7.39 -1.91
CA CYS A 724 18.35 6.83 -3.22
C CYS A 724 19.87 6.69 -3.34
N LEU A 725 20.35 5.45 -3.42
CA LEU A 725 21.75 5.14 -3.67
C LEU A 725 22.00 5.24 -5.18
N VAL A 726 23.05 5.97 -5.55
CA VAL A 726 23.39 6.26 -6.95
C VAL A 726 24.89 6.12 -7.20
N GLN A 727 25.26 5.83 -8.45
CA GLN A 727 26.64 5.88 -8.94
C GLN A 727 26.86 7.17 -9.72
N VAL A 728 27.90 7.91 -9.37
CA VAL A 728 28.31 9.12 -10.10
C VAL A 728 29.09 8.70 -11.34
N GLU A 729 28.58 9.05 -12.53
CA GLU A 729 29.21 8.69 -13.80
C GLU A 729 30.12 9.81 -14.32
N SER A 730 29.59 11.03 -14.39
CA SER A 730 30.32 12.19 -14.92
C SER A 730 29.67 13.51 -14.54
N ALA A 731 30.41 14.62 -14.70
CA ALA A 731 29.79 15.94 -14.78
C ALA A 731 28.89 16.00 -16.02
N ALA A 732 27.68 16.56 -15.88
CA ALA A 732 26.81 16.86 -17.00
C ALA A 732 27.07 18.30 -17.50
N PRO A 733 26.67 18.64 -18.75
CA PRO A 733 26.80 20.01 -19.25
C PRO A 733 26.07 21.01 -18.35
N ASP A 734 26.64 22.22 -18.24
CA ASP A 734 26.01 23.33 -17.54
C ASP A 734 24.59 23.55 -18.08
N ASP A 735 23.63 23.73 -17.17
CA ASP A 735 22.25 24.00 -17.58
C ASP A 735 22.08 25.46 -18.04
N VAL A 736 20.90 25.78 -18.58
CA VAL A 736 20.55 27.13 -19.05
C VAL A 736 20.63 28.19 -17.94
N ALA A 737 20.58 27.77 -16.67
CA ALA A 737 20.68 28.63 -15.49
C ALA A 737 22.11 28.67 -14.89
N GLY A 738 23.09 28.02 -15.51
CA GLY A 738 24.49 27.99 -15.08
C GLY A 738 24.79 27.00 -13.94
N HIS A 739 23.88 26.10 -13.59
CA HIS A 739 24.17 25.04 -12.63
C HIS A 739 24.98 23.91 -13.27
N ARG A 740 25.79 23.22 -12.46
CA ARG A 740 26.62 22.07 -12.85
C ARG A 740 26.06 20.76 -12.28
N PRO A 741 25.04 20.15 -12.92
CA PRO A 741 24.50 18.91 -12.44
C PRO A 741 25.51 17.76 -12.58
N LEU A 742 25.43 16.81 -11.65
CA LEU A 742 26.13 15.53 -11.78
C LEU A 742 25.22 14.49 -12.40
N LYS A 743 25.69 13.81 -13.44
CA LYS A 743 24.99 12.66 -13.99
C LYS A 743 25.22 11.47 -13.08
N VAL A 744 24.13 10.87 -12.62
CA VAL A 744 24.15 9.72 -11.74
C VAL A 744 23.24 8.63 -12.25
N ARG A 745 23.67 7.38 -12.09
CA ARG A 745 22.87 6.20 -12.37
C ARG A 745 22.26 5.71 -11.07
N ARG A 746 20.95 5.50 -11.05
CA ARG A 746 20.28 4.93 -9.88
C ARG A 746 20.72 3.48 -9.67
N GLU A 747 21.12 3.15 -8.44
CA GLU A 747 21.38 1.77 -8.04
C GLU A 747 20.15 1.15 -7.39
N ARG A 748 19.69 1.73 -6.28
CA ARG A 748 18.61 1.17 -5.46
C ARG A 748 18.09 2.16 -4.43
N SER A 749 16.88 1.89 -3.94
CA SER A 749 16.35 2.54 -2.75
C SER A 749 16.97 1.93 -1.49
N ALA A 750 17.33 2.76 -0.54
CA ALA A 750 17.92 2.36 0.74
C ALA A 750 17.21 3.06 1.92
N ILE A 751 17.43 2.56 3.13
CA ILE A 751 17.01 3.21 4.37
C ILE A 751 18.26 3.75 5.05
N MET A 752 18.25 5.03 5.42
CA MET A 752 19.28 5.63 6.24
C MET A 752 18.68 5.99 7.60
N ALA A 753 19.37 5.64 8.68
CA ALA A 753 18.93 5.95 10.03
C ALA A 753 20.13 6.32 10.91
N ALA A 754 19.97 7.36 11.73
CA ALA A 754 20.99 7.73 12.69
C ALA A 754 21.09 6.70 13.82
N LEU A 755 22.31 6.46 14.31
CA LEU A 755 22.52 5.64 15.49
C LEU A 755 22.16 6.43 16.76
N THR A 756 21.68 5.71 17.78
CA THR A 756 21.45 6.28 19.12
C THR A 756 22.78 6.65 19.79
N ALA A 757 22.74 7.44 20.87
CA ALA A 757 23.96 7.83 21.58
C ALA A 757 24.76 6.60 22.09
N THR A 758 24.07 5.58 22.58
CA THR A 758 24.69 4.32 23.03
C THR A 758 25.34 3.58 21.88
N GLU A 759 24.66 3.46 20.74
CA GLU A 759 25.20 2.81 19.55
C GLU A 759 26.39 3.56 18.95
N ASN A 760 26.38 4.91 18.95
CA ASN A 760 27.53 5.71 18.50
C ASN A 760 28.79 5.36 19.30
N LYS A 761 28.68 5.32 20.64
CA LYS A 761 29.80 4.94 21.51
C LYS A 761 30.30 3.53 21.22
N LEU A 762 29.38 2.57 21.05
CA LEU A 762 29.72 1.20 20.72
C LEU A 762 30.48 1.13 19.39
N MET A 763 30.02 1.85 18.36
CA MET A 763 30.68 1.86 17.05
C MET A 763 32.06 2.52 17.08
N ASP A 764 32.25 3.59 17.87
CA ASP A 764 33.58 4.16 18.07
C ASP A 764 34.54 3.17 18.76
N PHE A 765 34.06 2.41 19.75
CA PHE A 765 34.82 1.35 20.39
C PHE A 765 35.24 0.26 19.39
N VAL A 766 34.28 -0.33 18.69
CA VAL A 766 34.54 -1.43 17.75
C VAL A 766 35.45 -0.96 16.61
N LYS A 767 35.33 0.29 16.15
CA LYS A 767 36.27 0.89 15.19
C LYS A 767 37.69 0.91 15.73
N GLY A 768 37.88 1.34 16.98
CA GLY A 768 39.21 1.33 17.62
C GLY A 768 39.80 -0.08 17.73
N LEU A 769 38.98 -1.09 18.02
CA LEU A 769 39.41 -2.49 18.02
C LEU A 769 39.82 -2.96 16.63
N ALA A 770 39.06 -2.61 15.59
CA ALA A 770 39.41 -2.91 14.20
C ALA A 770 40.77 -2.28 13.81
N GLU A 771 41.00 -1.02 14.18
CA GLU A 771 42.30 -0.37 13.97
C GLU A 771 43.43 -1.06 14.73
N SER A 772 43.18 -1.60 15.94
CA SER A 772 44.16 -2.36 16.72
C SER A 772 44.54 -3.67 16.01
N VAL A 773 43.53 -4.46 15.60
CA VAL A 773 43.73 -5.71 14.85
C VAL A 773 44.44 -5.45 13.53
N ALA A 774 44.12 -4.33 12.85
CA ALA A 774 44.74 -3.97 11.58
C ALA A 774 46.23 -3.63 11.70
N ARG A 775 46.70 -3.19 12.87
CA ARG A 775 48.13 -2.93 13.14
C ARG A 775 48.89 -4.18 13.62
N ASP A 776 48.18 -5.26 13.95
CA ASP A 776 48.80 -6.48 14.44
C ASP A 776 49.55 -7.23 13.32
N ALA A 777 50.66 -7.86 13.67
CA ALA A 777 51.51 -8.58 12.72
C ALA A 777 50.78 -9.74 12.02
N SER A 778 49.76 -10.34 12.65
CA SER A 778 48.94 -11.39 12.04
C SER A 778 48.16 -10.88 10.83
N THR A 779 47.71 -9.62 10.83
CA THR A 779 47.02 -9.03 9.68
C THR A 779 47.98 -8.86 8.50
N ASP A 780 49.21 -8.39 8.73
CA ASP A 780 50.24 -8.29 7.70
C ASP A 780 50.63 -9.66 7.13
N GLU A 781 50.75 -10.68 7.98
CA GLU A 781 50.98 -12.07 7.57
C GLU A 781 49.84 -12.56 6.68
N PHE A 782 48.59 -12.35 7.09
CA PHE A 782 47.43 -12.75 6.32
C PHE A 782 47.36 -12.04 4.96
N LEU A 783 47.63 -10.74 4.90
CA LEU A 783 47.70 -9.99 3.64
C LEU A 783 48.79 -10.50 2.69
N GLN A 784 49.91 -11.02 3.20
CA GLN A 784 50.95 -11.65 2.39
C GLN A 784 50.49 -13.00 1.85
N VAL A 785 49.85 -13.82 2.69
CA VAL A 785 49.27 -15.11 2.29
C VAL A 785 48.21 -14.93 1.21
N GLN A 786 47.34 -13.92 1.34
CA GLN A 786 46.31 -13.58 0.34
C GLN A 786 46.89 -13.29 -1.06
N ARG A 787 48.12 -12.79 -1.16
CA ARG A 787 48.78 -12.51 -2.44
C ARG A 787 49.39 -13.76 -3.09
N ALA A 788 49.72 -14.77 -2.28
CA ALA A 788 50.49 -15.94 -2.70
C ALA A 788 49.63 -17.21 -2.81
N HIS A 789 48.54 -17.31 -2.05
CA HIS A 789 47.70 -18.49 -1.93
C HIS A 789 46.24 -18.17 -2.23
N ARG A 790 45.46 -19.20 -2.58
CA ARG A 790 44.02 -19.07 -2.83
C ARG A 790 43.23 -19.28 -1.53
N PRO A 791 42.03 -18.68 -1.40
CA PRO A 791 41.12 -18.99 -0.30
C PRO A 791 40.92 -20.51 -0.13
N GLY A 792 41.01 -20.99 1.12
CA GLY A 792 40.85 -22.40 1.49
C GLY A 792 42.09 -23.29 1.31
N SER A 793 43.29 -22.73 1.11
CA SER A 793 44.54 -23.51 1.26
C SER A 793 44.93 -23.64 2.73
N GLU A 794 45.77 -24.62 3.08
CA GLU A 794 46.23 -24.80 4.47
C GLU A 794 46.92 -23.53 5.01
N GLU A 795 47.70 -22.84 4.17
CA GLU A 795 48.36 -21.58 4.54
C GLU A 795 47.36 -20.44 4.75
N TRP A 796 46.31 -20.38 3.92
CA TRP A 796 45.24 -19.41 4.07
C TRP A 796 44.50 -19.61 5.39
N ASP A 797 44.01 -20.83 5.63
CA ASP A 797 43.22 -21.16 6.81
C ASP A 797 44.02 -20.93 8.09
N ALA A 798 45.32 -21.28 8.10
CA ALA A 798 46.20 -21.06 9.24
C ALA A 798 46.46 -19.57 9.53
N ALA A 799 46.64 -18.74 8.49
CA ALA A 799 46.84 -17.31 8.66
C ALA A 799 45.54 -16.58 9.04
N GLU A 800 44.40 -17.02 8.50
CA GLU A 800 43.07 -16.53 8.86
C GLU A 800 42.74 -16.84 10.33
N GLU A 801 43.02 -18.06 10.81
CA GLU A 801 42.80 -18.48 12.19
C GLU A 801 43.59 -17.62 13.19
N LYS A 802 44.85 -17.26 12.87
CA LYS A 802 45.65 -16.35 13.69
C LYS A 802 44.98 -14.98 13.86
N VAL A 803 44.53 -14.37 12.75
CA VAL A 803 43.85 -13.07 12.79
C VAL A 803 42.53 -13.16 13.58
N ARG A 804 41.78 -14.24 13.39
CA ARG A 804 40.54 -14.53 14.13
C ARG A 804 40.80 -14.61 15.63
N ASP A 805 41.88 -15.24 16.06
CA ASP A 805 42.23 -15.35 17.48
C ASP A 805 42.67 -14.00 18.07
N VAL A 806 43.38 -13.17 17.29
CA VAL A 806 43.70 -11.79 17.69
C VAL A 806 42.42 -10.96 17.87
N MET A 807 41.43 -11.09 16.99
CA MET A 807 40.14 -10.41 17.14
C MET A 807 39.41 -10.83 18.43
N LYS A 808 39.41 -12.12 18.77
CA LYS A 808 38.82 -12.62 20.02
C LYS A 808 39.53 -12.07 21.25
N GLU A 809 40.87 -12.05 21.24
CA GLU A 809 41.66 -11.52 22.35
C GLU A 809 41.42 -10.03 22.58
N VAL A 810 41.58 -9.22 21.53
CA VAL A 810 41.38 -7.77 21.61
C VAL A 810 39.96 -7.42 22.07
N MET A 811 38.96 -8.16 21.60
CA MET A 811 37.59 -7.98 22.07
C MET A 811 37.41 -8.38 23.53
N ARG A 812 37.94 -9.55 23.95
CA ARG A 812 37.85 -10.01 25.34
C ARG A 812 38.47 -9.02 26.32
N GLU A 813 39.65 -8.48 25.99
CA GLU A 813 40.31 -7.45 26.80
C GLU A 813 39.46 -6.18 26.90
N ALA A 814 38.92 -5.71 25.78
CA ALA A 814 38.05 -4.54 25.76
C ALA A 814 36.73 -4.76 26.52
N TYR A 815 36.18 -5.97 26.43
CA TYR A 815 34.92 -6.37 27.07
C TYR A 815 35.04 -6.55 28.58
N ALA A 816 36.25 -6.44 29.16
CA ALA A 816 36.44 -6.33 30.60
C ALA A 816 35.95 -4.98 31.17
N HIS A 817 35.72 -3.96 30.32
CA HIS A 817 35.21 -2.66 30.74
C HIS A 817 33.67 -2.63 30.80
N GLU A 818 33.12 -2.24 31.95
CA GLU A 818 31.67 -2.16 32.20
C GLU A 818 30.92 -1.27 31.19
N GLU A 819 31.54 -0.19 30.70
CA GLU A 819 30.90 0.70 29.71
C GLU A 819 30.61 -0.02 28.39
N LEU A 820 31.52 -0.88 27.92
CA LEU A 820 31.32 -1.65 26.69
C LEU A 820 30.26 -2.73 26.90
N GLN A 821 30.32 -3.47 28.02
CA GLN A 821 29.30 -4.47 28.37
C GLN A 821 27.90 -3.87 28.42
N LYS A 822 27.76 -2.71 29.07
CA LYS A 822 26.48 -2.01 29.14
C LYS A 822 26.01 -1.57 27.75
N ALA A 823 26.86 -0.93 26.96
CA ALA A 823 26.49 -0.46 25.61
C ALA A 823 26.06 -1.62 24.70
N VAL A 824 26.70 -2.77 24.84
CA VAL A 824 26.41 -4.00 24.09
C VAL A 824 25.08 -4.60 24.53
N LYS A 825 24.86 -4.78 25.82
CA LYS A 825 23.59 -5.29 26.38
C LYS A 825 22.41 -4.39 26.00
N ASP A 826 22.58 -3.08 26.11
CA ASP A 826 21.57 -2.08 25.76
C ASP A 826 21.22 -2.11 24.25
N THR A 827 22.16 -2.52 23.39
CA THR A 827 22.00 -2.49 21.92
C THR A 827 21.57 -3.84 21.34
N MET A 828 22.12 -4.95 21.85
CA MET A 828 22.06 -6.27 21.21
C MET A 828 21.37 -7.34 22.09
N GLY A 829 21.08 -7.05 23.35
CA GLY A 829 20.50 -7.99 24.31
C GLY A 829 21.55 -8.75 25.13
N GLU A 830 21.07 -9.68 25.97
CA GLU A 830 21.91 -10.56 26.78
C GLU A 830 22.42 -11.77 25.95
N ASP A 831 23.44 -12.48 26.43
CA ASP A 831 23.98 -13.75 25.87
C ASP A 831 24.70 -13.67 24.50
N ILE A 832 25.39 -12.57 24.19
CA ILE A 832 26.21 -12.44 22.95
C ILE A 832 27.73 -12.40 23.18
N ASP A 833 28.16 -12.56 24.44
CA ASP A 833 29.54 -12.33 24.88
C ASP A 833 30.57 -13.15 24.09
N ASP A 834 30.26 -14.41 23.77
CA ASP A 834 31.17 -15.31 23.05
C ASP A 834 31.31 -14.99 21.55
N TYR A 835 30.38 -14.21 20.98
CA TYR A 835 30.31 -13.91 19.55
C TYR A 835 30.59 -12.45 19.22
N ILE A 836 30.73 -11.59 20.22
CA ILE A 836 30.83 -10.14 20.01
C ILE A 836 32.04 -9.73 19.16
N TRP A 837 33.14 -10.49 19.20
CA TRP A 837 34.34 -10.23 18.39
C TRP A 837 34.04 -10.17 16.88
N VAL A 838 32.99 -10.86 16.41
CA VAL A 838 32.53 -10.86 15.01
C VAL A 838 32.16 -9.44 14.55
N MET A 839 31.81 -8.54 15.47
CA MET A 839 31.51 -7.14 15.17
C MET A 839 32.70 -6.42 14.53
N ILE A 840 33.95 -6.79 14.87
CA ILE A 840 35.15 -6.14 14.33
C ILE A 840 35.17 -6.25 12.78
N PRO A 841 35.24 -7.45 12.19
CA PRO A 841 35.25 -7.60 10.74
C PRO A 841 33.89 -7.33 10.10
N LYS A 842 32.77 -7.50 10.84
CA LYS A 842 31.42 -7.27 10.31
C LYS A 842 31.09 -5.79 10.15
N ALA A 843 31.32 -5.00 11.20
CA ALA A 843 31.01 -3.57 11.21
C ALA A 843 32.07 -2.76 10.47
N PHE A 844 33.34 -3.18 10.55
CA PHE A 844 34.47 -2.43 10.02
C PHE A 844 35.42 -3.32 9.23
N SER A 845 34.90 -3.95 8.16
CA SER A 845 35.80 -4.50 7.13
C SER A 845 36.62 -3.37 6.47
N HIS A 846 36.01 -2.20 6.28
CA HIS A 846 36.65 -0.91 5.96
C HIS A 846 35.90 0.22 6.66
N GLY A 847 36.47 1.43 6.64
CA GLY A 847 35.77 2.65 7.02
C GLY A 847 34.92 3.18 5.86
N VAL A 848 33.76 3.73 6.16
CA VAL A 848 32.91 4.41 5.15
C VAL A 848 32.59 5.82 5.63
N GLY A 849 33.07 6.81 4.89
CA GLY A 849 32.85 8.23 5.19
C GLY A 849 31.69 8.82 4.38
N LEU A 850 30.92 9.71 5.01
CA LEU A 850 29.97 10.59 4.34
C LEU A 850 30.52 12.01 4.28
N ARG A 851 30.55 12.57 3.07
CA ARG A 851 30.88 13.98 2.80
C ARG A 851 29.70 14.64 2.11
N GLU A 852 29.39 15.88 2.48
CA GLU A 852 28.34 16.62 1.77
C GLU A 852 28.70 16.73 0.29
N ALA A 853 27.72 16.50 -0.60
CA ALA A 853 27.97 16.54 -2.02
C ALA A 853 28.30 17.97 -2.49
N GLU A 854 29.29 18.09 -3.39
CA GLU A 854 29.66 19.34 -4.05
C GLU A 854 28.59 19.76 -5.08
N GLY A 855 27.44 20.23 -4.59
CA GLY A 855 26.28 20.62 -5.39
C GLY A 855 25.03 19.80 -5.08
N ARG A 856 23.86 20.41 -5.35
CA ARG A 856 22.55 19.79 -5.10
C ARG A 856 21.83 19.38 -6.38
N TRP A 857 22.42 19.64 -7.54
CA TRP A 857 21.81 19.35 -8.83
C TRP A 857 22.29 18.00 -9.35
N TRP A 858 21.34 17.13 -9.62
CA TRP A 858 21.59 15.76 -10.09
C TRP A 858 20.78 15.52 -11.35
N ILE A 859 21.31 14.74 -12.29
CA ILE A 859 20.56 14.15 -13.39
C ILE A 859 20.55 12.65 -13.14
N VAL A 860 19.41 12.14 -12.69
CA VAL A 860 19.23 10.73 -12.32
C VAL A 860 18.74 9.95 -13.54
N ASP A 861 19.57 9.03 -14.03
CA ASP A 861 19.14 7.94 -14.92
C ASP A 861 18.73 6.74 -14.09
#